data_AF-A0A7R9LZP0-F1
#
_entry.id   AF-A0A7R9LZP0-F1
#
_cell.length_a   1.000
_cell.length_b   1.000
_cell.length_c   1.000
_cell.angle_alpha   90.00
_cell.angle_beta   90.00
_cell.angle_gamma   90.00
#
_symmetry.space_group_name_H-M   'P 1'
#
loop_
_entity.id
_entity.type
_entity.pdbx_description
1 polymer ?
#
loop_
_entity_poly.entity_id
_entity_poly.type
_entity_poly.pdbx_seq_one_letter_code
_entity_poly.pdbx_strand_id
1 'polypeptide(L)'
;MNEYLVYITVALVAITGSLGAITPDCKNYKQSGHDSFACVCTEGQPCDKIEGPIKTAAGVVTNWESSRDGARLRKQALHFGQQVGSEAAAAQLSIKVDRDVKHQEIFGFGGAFTDSTGININKMGDKLGAQILNDYFSKDGIEYNVGRIPIGGSDFSPRAYSLDDQTEDRQLQKWNLTNEDLDYKIPTILKAKALATHEIRLFGSPWSAPKWMKTNNELIHGGSLKGAVGSEYWQIWANYFVHYLNSYKAHNITHWGITIQNEPRANQPFNSMLYTPEQMRDFLAKTLGPVLESSGWGPDKLKVMVLDHNLDLVEEWVRVIFADKTAAKYAAGTAIHWYSNSPHTNLDGPHNSHPDKFILATEACMGPKVRLGLWQLAERYAYDILGVIGWTDWNMVLDTQGGPTWVGNWVDAPVIVNPEAHEYYRQPSFYAMAHFSKFLPPGSVRVDSPVVTQHNTKATVGAFRTPHDSTVVIVVNNDETDIDFTVEDMFVMNKCLVYITVAFLAITGSLGAITPDCKNYKQSGYDSFVCVCTEGQPCDKIEGPVKTAAGVVTKWESSRDGARLRKQALHFGQQLNSEAAAAQLHIKVDRDVKYQEIFGFGGAFTDSTGININKMGDKLGAQILDDYFSKDGIEYNVGRIPIGGCDFSTRAYSLDDQTEDRQLQKWNLTNEDLDYKIPTILKAKALATHEIRLFGSPWSAPKWMKTNNDLAHGGSIKGPVGSEYWQIWANYFIHYLNAYKAHNITHWGITIQNEPRANQPFNSMLYTPEQMRDFLANTLGPVLESNGWGTDRLKVMVWDHNLDEVQEWVRVIFADKTAAKYAAGTAIHWYTHSPHTNLDEPHKLHPDKFILSTEACMGPGVRLGAWELAQAYGYDILGTLNHHTVGWTDWNMVLDTSGGPSWIPGNRFDSPIIANLDAHEYYRQPSFYAMAHFAKFLRPGAVRVDSPIVIRNNTEATVGAFRTPQNSTVVIVVNNDETDIDFTVEDRLATGADYEVIDAIIGHPFQTTQELMQFRALYPEYSKVYVTHYTGAVKRLNQALKQKAGAVCLVVSMGGKRHSVDAVDVHSRVFVIEGEARHRNCFYLDPTAEVRDPNPLLMKIKSKVAKNTTLLCGNAYLRAGRQSIRWCLDFISYVLSDKDWHNLYDWRPLRAKN
;
A
#
# COMPACT_ATOMS: atom_id res chain seq x y z
N MET A 1 -34.41 31.41 -42.69
CA MET A 1 -34.73 31.74 -41.29
C MET A 1 -33.39 31.73 -40.57
N ASN A 2 -32.59 32.80 -40.60
CA ASN A 2 -32.85 34.25 -40.63
C ASN A 2 -33.46 34.83 -39.34
N GLU A 3 -32.70 35.79 -38.81
CA GLU A 3 -33.05 36.91 -37.91
C GLU A 3 -33.05 36.70 -36.39
N TYR A 4 -32.72 37.83 -35.72
CA TYR A 4 -32.33 38.05 -34.32
C TYR A 4 -30.96 37.44 -33.89
N LEU A 5 -29.87 38.19 -33.62
CA LEU A 5 -29.66 39.65 -33.47
C LEU A 5 -30.45 40.30 -32.31
N VAL A 6 -29.91 41.09 -31.38
CA VAL A 6 -28.57 41.70 -31.15
C VAL A 6 -28.31 41.74 -29.63
N TYR A 7 -27.09 41.50 -29.16
CA TYR A 7 -26.39 42.42 -28.24
C TYR A 7 -24.88 42.16 -28.21
N ILE A 8 -24.13 43.03 -28.88
CA ILE A 8 -22.67 43.15 -28.72
C ILE A 8 -22.44 44.15 -27.59
N THR A 9 -21.66 43.76 -26.58
CA THR A 9 -20.99 44.72 -25.69
C THR A 9 -19.50 44.63 -25.97
N VAL A 10 -18.88 45.74 -26.39
CA VAL A 10 -17.44 45.79 -26.67
C VAL A 10 -16.66 45.70 -25.37
N ALA A 11 -15.85 44.65 -25.23
CA ALA A 11 -14.76 44.60 -24.27
C ALA A 11 -13.43 44.72 -25.03
N LEU A 12 -12.83 45.91 -24.98
CA LEU A 12 -11.44 46.10 -25.39
C LEU A 12 -10.52 45.41 -24.37
N VAL A 13 -10.24 44.12 -24.59
CA VAL A 13 -9.02 43.54 -24.03
C VAL A 13 -7.87 44.09 -24.86
N ALA A 14 -7.26 45.16 -24.36
CA ALA A 14 -6.10 45.76 -24.97
C ALA A 14 -4.94 44.74 -25.03
N ILE A 15 -3.96 45.01 -25.90
CA ILE A 15 -2.61 44.43 -25.74
C ILE A 15 -1.95 45.14 -24.55
N THR A 16 -2.49 44.90 -23.35
CA THR A 16 -1.65 44.91 -22.15
C THR A 16 -0.74 43.71 -22.27
N GLY A 17 0.45 43.93 -22.83
CA GLY A 17 1.57 43.12 -22.39
C GLY A 17 1.62 43.28 -20.88
N SER A 18 1.22 42.24 -20.15
CA SER A 18 1.34 42.21 -18.71
C SER A 18 2.83 42.19 -18.40
N LEU A 19 3.40 43.37 -18.24
CA LEU A 19 4.46 43.63 -17.28
C LEU A 19 4.00 42.97 -15.97
N GLY A 20 4.40 41.71 -15.78
CA GLY A 20 4.36 41.09 -14.46
C GLY A 20 5.07 42.07 -13.54
N ALA A 21 4.42 42.42 -12.43
CA ALA A 21 4.95 43.43 -11.53
C ALA A 21 6.39 43.03 -11.18
N ILE A 22 7.35 43.86 -11.62
CA ILE A 22 8.76 43.64 -11.32
C ILE A 22 8.86 43.79 -9.80
N THR A 23 8.92 42.66 -9.10
CA THR A 23 9.42 42.59 -7.73
C THR A 23 10.72 43.37 -7.74
N PRO A 24 10.84 44.48 -7.00
CA PRO A 24 11.98 45.38 -7.14
C PRO A 24 13.27 44.58 -7.03
N ASP A 25 14.15 44.64 -8.03
CA ASP A 25 15.41 43.91 -7.93
C ASP A 25 16.12 44.35 -6.65
N CYS A 26 16.51 43.36 -5.84
CA CYS A 26 17.18 43.60 -4.57
C CYS A 26 18.39 44.53 -4.76
N LYS A 27 18.81 45.25 -3.70
CA LYS A 27 20.00 46.09 -3.79
C LYS A 27 21.24 45.19 -3.97
N ASN A 28 21.72 45.06 -5.20
CA ASN A 28 22.80 44.13 -5.55
C ASN A 28 24.16 44.59 -5.00
N TYR A 29 24.85 43.70 -4.27
CA TYR A 29 26.27 43.86 -3.91
C TYR A 29 27.13 42.79 -4.56
N LYS A 30 27.99 43.20 -5.50
CA LYS A 30 28.95 42.34 -6.20
C LYS A 30 30.36 42.59 -5.66
N GLN A 31 30.91 41.63 -4.93
CA GLN A 31 32.30 41.70 -4.46
C GLN A 31 33.27 41.53 -5.64
N SER A 32 34.34 42.31 -5.68
CA SER A 32 35.31 42.27 -6.77
C SER A 32 35.96 40.89 -6.91
N GLY A 33 35.96 40.34 -8.13
CA GLY A 33 36.46 39.01 -8.43
C GLY A 33 35.46 37.86 -8.21
N HIS A 34 34.23 38.14 -7.80
CA HIS A 34 33.13 37.15 -7.81
C HIS A 34 32.26 37.28 -9.06
N ASP A 35 31.65 36.16 -9.43
CA ASP A 35 30.88 35.95 -10.65
C ASP A 35 29.43 36.46 -10.56
N SER A 36 28.82 36.45 -9.37
CA SER A 36 27.47 36.96 -9.12
C SER A 36 27.44 38.00 -7.98
N PHE A 37 26.28 38.19 -7.34
CA PHE A 37 26.06 39.19 -6.27
C PHE A 37 25.21 38.64 -5.12
N ALA A 38 25.31 39.27 -3.95
CA ALA A 38 24.39 39.09 -2.83
C ALA A 38 23.33 40.20 -2.79
N CYS A 39 22.14 39.90 -2.28
CA CYS A 39 21.07 40.87 -2.10
C CYS A 39 21.21 41.58 -0.75
N VAL A 40 21.33 42.91 -0.76
CA VAL A 40 21.50 43.75 0.43
C VAL A 40 20.16 44.18 1.01
N CYS A 41 19.99 43.98 2.32
CA CYS A 41 18.75 44.15 3.05
C CYS A 41 18.95 45.07 4.27
N THR A 42 18.05 46.04 4.49
CA THR A 42 18.16 47.07 5.56
C THR A 42 16.80 47.38 6.19
N GLU A 43 16.75 48.18 7.27
CA GLU A 43 15.46 48.58 7.87
C GLU A 43 14.60 49.46 6.93
N GLY A 44 15.25 50.32 6.12
CA GLY A 44 14.57 51.20 5.18
C GLY A 44 14.27 50.56 3.82
N GLN A 45 14.91 49.43 3.53
CA GLN A 45 14.75 48.63 2.32
C GLN A 45 14.89 47.14 2.71
N PRO A 46 13.82 46.49 3.20
CA PRO A 46 13.82 45.05 3.43
C PRO A 46 13.96 44.31 2.10
N CYS A 47 14.56 43.12 2.13
CA CYS A 47 14.67 42.28 0.93
C CYS A 47 13.34 41.62 0.56
N ASP A 48 13.29 41.15 -0.69
CA ASP A 48 12.05 40.76 -1.35
C ASP A 48 11.32 39.62 -0.65
N LYS A 49 9.99 39.70 -0.67
CA LYS A 49 9.13 38.61 -0.25
C LYS A 49 9.19 37.48 -1.28
N ILE A 50 9.35 36.26 -0.79
CA ILE A 50 9.36 35.07 -1.63
C ILE A 50 7.98 34.44 -1.56
N GLU A 51 7.23 34.52 -2.65
CA GLU A 51 5.93 33.86 -2.75
C GLU A 51 6.10 32.34 -2.84
N GLY A 52 5.13 31.59 -2.31
CA GLY A 52 5.12 30.12 -2.43
C GLY A 52 4.62 29.63 -3.79
N PRO A 53 4.52 28.30 -3.97
CA PRO A 53 3.87 27.70 -5.13
C PRO A 53 2.38 28.13 -5.21
N ILE A 54 2.09 29.13 -6.04
CA ILE A 54 0.74 29.59 -6.32
C ILE A 54 0.06 28.60 -7.27
N LYS A 55 -1.16 28.16 -6.93
CA LYS A 55 -1.98 27.34 -7.81
C LYS A 55 -2.35 28.13 -9.07
N THR A 56 -1.69 27.79 -10.18
CA THR A 56 -1.90 28.41 -11.49
C THR A 56 -3.22 27.99 -12.13
N ALA A 57 -3.64 28.72 -13.17
CA ALA A 57 -4.69 28.26 -14.07
C ALA A 57 -4.22 27.04 -14.88
N ALA A 58 -5.17 26.21 -15.33
CA ALA A 58 -4.85 25.05 -16.17
C ALA A 58 -4.09 25.48 -17.45
N GLY A 59 -3.01 24.77 -17.77
CA GLY A 59 -2.13 25.12 -18.90
C GLY A 59 -1.10 26.23 -18.61
N VAL A 60 -1.06 26.79 -17.40
CA VAL A 60 -0.06 27.80 -16.98
C VAL A 60 0.94 27.19 -16.00
N VAL A 61 2.23 27.34 -16.30
CA VAL A 61 3.37 27.03 -15.42
C VAL A 61 3.89 28.34 -14.84
N THR A 62 4.29 28.36 -13.56
CA THR A 62 5.12 29.46 -13.04
C THR A 62 6.56 29.00 -13.02
N ASN A 63 7.38 29.56 -13.91
CA ASN A 63 8.83 29.45 -13.84
C ASN A 63 9.34 30.37 -12.73
N TRP A 64 10.30 29.87 -11.95
CA TRP A 64 11.02 30.61 -10.93
C TRP A 64 12.51 30.44 -11.25
N GLU A 65 13.20 31.55 -11.52
CA GLU A 65 14.58 31.50 -12.03
C GLU A 65 15.56 32.16 -11.05
N SER A 66 16.68 31.50 -10.77
CA SER A 66 17.85 32.13 -10.17
C SER A 66 19.06 31.90 -11.09
N SER A 67 19.83 32.95 -11.39
CA SER A 67 20.95 32.85 -12.34
C SER A 67 22.18 33.67 -11.91
N ARG A 68 23.35 33.24 -12.41
CA ARG A 68 24.66 33.87 -12.17
C ARG A 68 24.65 35.36 -12.52
N ASP A 69 24.02 35.73 -13.63
CA ASP A 69 23.96 37.11 -14.11
C ASP A 69 22.96 38.00 -13.37
N GLY A 70 21.93 37.42 -12.72
CA GLY A 70 21.18 38.17 -11.70
C GLY A 70 19.74 37.78 -11.39
N ALA A 71 19.15 36.75 -11.97
CA ALA A 71 17.82 36.33 -11.54
C ALA A 71 17.86 35.84 -10.08
N ARG A 72 16.84 36.18 -9.28
CA ARG A 72 16.73 35.84 -7.84
C ARG A 72 15.29 35.45 -7.52
N LEU A 73 14.94 34.20 -7.84
CA LEU A 73 13.54 33.74 -7.93
C LEU A 73 12.69 34.67 -8.81
N ARG A 74 13.25 35.06 -9.96
CA ARG A 74 12.54 35.83 -10.98
C ARG A 74 11.35 35.01 -11.47
N LYS A 75 10.15 35.51 -11.18
CA LYS A 75 8.88 34.86 -11.51
C LYS A 75 8.49 35.13 -12.96
N GLN A 76 8.17 34.09 -13.71
CA GLN A 76 7.62 34.21 -15.07
C GLN A 76 6.46 33.23 -15.26
N ALA A 77 5.32 33.74 -15.75
CA ALA A 77 4.23 32.88 -16.20
C ALA A 77 4.52 32.36 -17.61
N LEU A 78 4.46 31.04 -17.78
CA LEU A 78 4.65 30.33 -19.05
C LEU A 78 3.39 29.51 -19.35
N HIS A 79 3.15 29.21 -20.63
CA HIS A 79 2.07 28.32 -21.05
C HIS A 79 2.60 27.00 -21.60
N PHE A 80 1.90 25.89 -21.39
CA PHE A 80 2.23 24.63 -22.05
C PHE A 80 2.15 24.78 -23.58
N GLY A 81 3.21 24.36 -24.28
CA GLY A 81 3.37 24.58 -25.72
C GLY A 81 3.98 25.92 -26.13
N GLN A 82 4.29 26.81 -25.18
CA GLN A 82 5.04 28.04 -25.44
C GLN A 82 6.55 27.76 -25.46
N GLN A 83 7.20 27.97 -26.61
CA GLN A 83 8.66 28.04 -26.68
C GLN A 83 9.15 29.39 -26.11
N VAL A 84 10.26 29.36 -25.37
CA VAL A 84 10.93 30.55 -24.82
C VAL A 84 12.42 30.41 -25.12
N GLY A 85 12.94 31.23 -26.05
CA GLY A 85 14.31 31.12 -26.55
C GLY A 85 14.41 31.50 -28.03
N SER A 86 15.57 31.24 -28.63
CA SER A 86 15.80 31.36 -30.08
C SER A 86 15.22 30.17 -30.87
N GLU A 87 15.23 30.28 -32.21
CA GLU A 87 14.48 29.38 -33.10
C GLU A 87 14.86 27.90 -32.99
N ALA A 88 13.82 27.06 -32.79
CA ALA A 88 13.66 25.68 -33.27
C ALA A 88 14.90 24.76 -33.41
N ALA A 89 15.86 24.81 -32.48
CA ALA A 89 16.74 23.68 -32.23
C ALA A 89 15.92 22.51 -31.67
N ALA A 90 16.36 21.26 -31.91
CA ALA A 90 15.79 20.13 -31.19
C ALA A 90 16.23 20.22 -29.72
N ALA A 91 15.30 20.05 -28.78
CA ALA A 91 15.60 20.14 -27.36
C ALA A 91 16.74 19.18 -26.99
N GLN A 92 17.78 19.73 -26.37
CA GLN A 92 18.99 19.01 -25.99
C GLN A 92 18.68 18.03 -24.85
N LEU A 93 17.72 18.40 -24.00
CA LEU A 93 17.29 17.71 -22.79
C LEU A 93 15.75 17.57 -22.76
N SER A 94 15.20 16.38 -22.98
CA SER A 94 13.79 16.09 -22.68
C SER A 94 13.68 15.53 -21.27
N ILE A 95 12.92 16.22 -20.42
CA ILE A 95 12.58 15.82 -19.06
C ILE A 95 11.15 15.30 -19.09
N LYS A 96 10.96 13.99 -18.96
CA LYS A 96 9.63 13.40 -18.79
C LYS A 96 9.32 13.32 -17.32
N VAL A 97 8.12 13.72 -16.92
CA VAL A 97 7.67 13.62 -15.52
C VAL A 97 6.62 12.53 -15.42
N ASP A 98 6.97 11.45 -14.73
CA ASP A 98 6.04 10.42 -14.32
C ASP A 98 5.62 10.67 -12.88
N ARG A 99 4.33 10.91 -12.65
CA ARG A 99 3.76 11.26 -11.33
C ARG A 99 3.23 10.04 -10.56
N ASP A 100 3.22 8.86 -11.20
CA ASP A 100 2.76 7.61 -10.62
C ASP A 100 3.94 6.85 -9.99
N VAL A 101 5.12 6.86 -10.63
CA VAL A 101 6.36 6.32 -10.06
C VAL A 101 6.89 7.25 -8.96
N LYS A 102 6.98 6.74 -7.73
CA LYS A 102 7.33 7.50 -6.52
C LYS A 102 8.62 6.97 -5.87
N HIS A 103 9.48 7.90 -5.46
CA HIS A 103 10.72 7.67 -4.71
C HIS A 103 10.54 8.18 -3.27
N GLN A 104 11.56 8.81 -2.68
CA GLN A 104 11.52 9.29 -1.29
C GLN A 104 10.45 10.38 -1.03
N GLU A 105 9.93 10.38 0.19
CA GLU A 105 9.25 11.55 0.75
C GLU A 105 10.29 12.59 1.20
N ILE A 106 10.03 13.86 0.90
CA ILE A 106 10.79 15.00 1.38
C ILE A 106 10.46 15.23 2.85
N PHE A 107 11.45 14.93 3.69
CA PHE A 107 11.44 15.23 5.11
C PHE A 107 11.35 16.73 5.35
N GLY A 108 12.22 17.51 4.72
CA GLY A 108 12.26 18.96 4.91
C GLY A 108 13.64 19.59 4.76
N PHE A 109 13.69 20.90 5.00
CA PHE A 109 14.87 21.75 4.79
C PHE A 109 15.06 22.74 5.93
N GLY A 110 16.31 23.09 6.24
CA GLY A 110 16.61 23.91 7.40
C GLY A 110 18.07 24.31 7.54
N GLY A 111 18.45 24.71 8.75
CA GLY A 111 19.84 24.94 9.15
C GLY A 111 20.03 24.81 10.66
N ALA A 112 21.24 25.02 11.18
CA ALA A 112 21.49 24.93 12.61
C ALA A 112 21.33 26.25 13.37
N PHE A 113 20.67 26.16 14.52
CA PHE A 113 20.67 27.16 15.57
C PHE A 113 21.98 27.05 16.38
N THR A 114 23.10 27.41 15.75
CA THR A 114 24.39 27.58 16.44
C THR A 114 24.36 28.79 17.36
N ASP A 115 25.28 28.85 18.34
CA ASP A 115 25.40 30.03 19.19
C ASP A 115 25.71 31.26 18.32
N SER A 116 26.61 31.10 17.32
CA SER A 116 26.97 32.13 16.35
C SER A 116 25.76 32.65 15.56
N THR A 117 24.87 31.76 15.10
CA THR A 117 23.63 32.13 14.42
C THR A 117 22.74 32.99 15.31
N GLY A 118 22.50 32.59 16.56
CA GLY A 118 21.68 33.35 17.50
C GLY A 118 22.34 34.67 17.93
N ILE A 119 23.65 34.68 18.17
CA ILE A 119 24.45 35.87 18.45
C ILE A 119 24.32 36.88 17.31
N ASN A 120 24.45 36.46 16.06
CA ASN A 120 24.42 37.34 14.90
C ASN A 120 23.02 37.90 14.62
N ILE A 121 21.97 37.09 14.77
CA ILE A 121 20.57 37.57 14.72
C ILE A 121 20.33 38.62 15.82
N ASN A 122 20.88 38.41 17.02
CA ASN A 122 20.76 39.36 18.13
C ASN A 122 21.58 40.65 17.90
N LYS A 123 22.80 40.59 17.32
CA LYS A 123 23.62 41.76 16.95
C LYS A 123 22.86 42.74 16.04
N MET A 124 21.93 42.25 15.22
CA MET A 124 21.15 43.07 14.28
C MET A 124 19.97 43.82 14.93
N GLY A 125 19.66 43.55 16.20
CA GLY A 125 18.52 44.16 16.91
C GLY A 125 17.16 43.62 16.45
N ASP A 126 16.09 43.93 17.20
CA ASP A 126 14.80 43.24 17.05
C ASP A 126 14.18 43.31 15.65
N LYS A 127 14.30 44.43 14.93
CA LYS A 127 13.71 44.57 13.59
C LYS A 127 14.42 43.72 12.55
N LEU A 128 15.74 43.89 12.38
CA LEU A 128 16.51 43.15 11.38
C LEU A 128 16.67 41.68 11.78
N GLY A 129 16.83 41.38 13.06
CA GLY A 129 16.80 40.01 13.57
C GLY A 129 15.45 39.32 13.32
N ALA A 130 14.32 40.01 13.52
CA ALA A 130 13.01 39.49 13.14
C ALA A 130 12.86 39.37 11.62
N GLN A 131 13.41 40.29 10.81
CA GLN A 131 13.37 40.17 9.35
C GLN A 131 14.16 38.94 8.87
N ILE A 132 15.37 38.70 9.38
CA ILE A 132 16.17 37.51 9.06
C ILE A 132 15.43 36.21 9.45
N LEU A 133 14.67 36.22 10.55
CA LEU A 133 13.82 35.08 10.92
C LEU A 133 12.56 34.96 10.05
N ASN A 134 11.99 36.07 9.55
CA ASN A 134 10.92 36.03 8.55
C ASN A 134 11.42 35.47 7.22
N ASP A 135 12.61 35.89 6.78
CA ASP A 135 13.29 35.43 5.57
C ASP A 135 13.47 33.90 5.56
N TYR A 136 13.83 33.29 6.69
CA TYR A 136 13.97 31.84 6.79
C TYR A 136 12.66 31.09 7.03
N PHE A 137 11.86 31.51 8.01
CA PHE A 137 10.78 30.66 8.56
C PHE A 137 9.37 31.09 8.15
N SER A 138 9.14 32.35 7.77
CA SER A 138 7.78 32.84 7.50
C SER A 138 7.25 32.46 6.12
N LYS A 139 5.93 32.58 5.94
CA LYS A 139 5.25 32.47 4.65
C LYS A 139 5.76 33.45 3.58
N ASP A 140 6.35 34.58 3.98
CA ASP A 140 6.93 35.57 3.06
C ASP A 140 8.45 35.33 2.83
N GLY A 141 9.02 34.33 3.49
CA GLY A 141 10.40 33.84 3.34
C GLY A 141 10.44 32.42 2.75
N ILE A 142 11.47 31.63 3.10
CA ILE A 142 11.75 30.33 2.44
C ILE A 142 11.21 29.09 3.18
N GLU A 143 10.37 29.29 4.21
CA GLU A 143 9.61 28.26 4.95
C GLU A 143 10.43 27.06 5.46
N TYR A 144 11.61 27.34 6.02
CA TYR A 144 12.43 26.37 6.76
C TYR A 144 11.64 25.63 7.85
N ASN A 145 11.85 24.33 7.94
CA ASN A 145 11.04 23.39 8.73
C ASN A 145 11.87 22.27 9.38
N VAL A 146 13.19 22.30 9.24
CA VAL A 146 14.15 21.47 9.99
C VAL A 146 15.06 22.41 10.81
N GLY A 147 15.56 21.97 11.96
CA GLY A 147 16.52 22.75 12.74
C GLY A 147 17.46 21.91 13.59
N ARG A 148 18.77 22.05 13.35
CA ARG A 148 19.81 21.39 14.16
C ARG A 148 20.19 22.26 15.35
N ILE A 149 20.46 21.67 16.52
CA ILE A 149 20.81 22.40 17.75
C ILE A 149 22.07 21.77 18.38
N PRO A 150 23.17 22.52 18.53
CA PRO A 150 24.32 22.07 19.31
C PRO A 150 24.00 21.84 20.79
N ILE A 151 24.30 20.64 21.26
CA ILE A 151 24.22 20.25 22.67
C ILE A 151 25.56 20.62 23.35
N GLY A 152 25.57 21.78 24.02
CA GLY A 152 26.81 22.42 24.45
C GLY A 152 27.50 23.15 23.27
N GLY A 153 28.78 23.47 23.44
CA GLY A 153 29.55 24.24 22.45
C GLY A 153 30.04 23.41 21.26
N SER A 154 30.23 24.12 20.15
CA SER A 154 30.79 23.65 18.88
C SER A 154 32.06 24.44 18.53
N ASP A 155 32.49 24.46 17.27
CA ASP A 155 33.39 25.48 16.72
C ASP A 155 32.68 26.83 16.48
N PHE A 156 31.39 26.80 16.12
CA PHE A 156 30.51 27.97 16.01
C PHE A 156 29.87 28.34 17.36
N SER A 157 30.78 28.57 18.30
CA SER A 157 30.54 29.01 19.67
C SER A 157 31.53 30.13 20.03
N PRO A 158 31.21 31.00 21.00
CA PRO A 158 32.13 32.04 21.47
C PRO A 158 33.31 31.49 22.29
N ARG A 159 33.24 30.22 22.71
CA ARG A 159 34.25 29.48 23.51
C ARG A 159 34.05 27.97 23.36
N ALA A 160 35.07 27.18 23.72
CA ALA A 160 34.88 25.76 24.01
C ALA A 160 34.08 25.61 25.31
N TYR A 161 32.96 24.88 25.29
CA TYR A 161 32.21 24.53 26.50
C TYR A 161 31.36 23.26 26.37
N SER A 162 30.92 22.74 27.51
CA SER A 162 29.84 21.78 27.64
C SER A 162 28.82 22.26 28.69
N LEU A 163 27.66 21.62 28.76
CA LEU A 163 26.60 21.95 29.73
C LEU A 163 26.94 21.51 31.17
N ASP A 164 28.10 20.87 31.39
CA ASP A 164 28.60 20.46 32.72
C ASP A 164 30.14 20.47 32.80
N ASP A 165 30.75 21.64 32.59
CA ASP A 165 32.23 21.80 32.61
C ASP A 165 32.88 21.73 34.01
N GLN A 166 32.10 21.52 35.07
CA GLN A 166 32.62 21.40 36.44
C GLN A 166 33.23 20.02 36.68
N THR A 167 34.33 19.95 37.43
CA THR A 167 35.11 18.70 37.54
C THR A 167 34.41 17.61 38.36
N GLU A 168 34.17 16.47 37.70
CA GLU A 168 33.62 15.21 38.27
C GLU A 168 32.23 15.31 38.91
N ASP A 169 31.29 16.01 38.26
CA ASP A 169 29.88 15.93 38.62
C ASP A 169 29.21 14.63 38.12
N ARG A 170 29.54 13.53 38.79
CA ARG A 170 29.01 12.18 38.51
C ARG A 170 27.48 12.04 38.70
N GLN A 171 26.79 13.10 39.10
CA GLN A 171 25.34 13.12 39.37
C GLN A 171 24.58 14.19 38.57
N LEU A 172 25.26 14.97 37.70
CA LEU A 172 24.67 16.04 36.89
C LEU A 172 23.86 17.07 37.70
N GLN A 173 24.31 17.38 38.92
CA GLN A 173 23.75 18.39 39.83
C GLN A 173 24.13 19.84 39.48
N LYS A 174 25.19 20.00 38.69
CA LYS A 174 25.81 21.25 38.22
C LYS A 174 25.63 21.44 36.72
N TRP A 175 25.17 20.40 36.03
CA TRP A 175 24.65 20.47 34.67
C TRP A 175 23.62 21.59 34.56
N ASN A 176 23.77 22.48 33.58
CA ASN A 176 22.80 23.54 33.32
C ASN A 176 22.86 24.01 31.86
N LEU A 177 21.76 24.61 31.40
CA LEU A 177 21.76 25.43 30.19
C LEU A 177 22.65 26.66 30.39
N THR A 178 23.34 27.06 29.32
CA THR A 178 24.28 28.19 29.32
C THR A 178 23.62 29.48 28.82
N ASN A 179 24.28 30.62 29.00
CA ASN A 179 23.85 31.89 28.39
C ASN A 179 23.70 31.76 26.87
N GLU A 180 24.57 30.98 26.21
CA GLU A 180 24.46 30.69 24.79
C GLU A 180 23.16 29.95 24.42
N ASP A 181 22.65 29.08 25.30
CA ASP A 181 21.32 28.47 25.15
C ASP A 181 20.18 29.45 25.45
N LEU A 182 20.28 30.16 26.58
CA LEU A 182 19.19 30.94 27.18
C LEU A 182 18.97 32.32 26.52
N ASP A 183 20.05 33.02 26.16
CA ASP A 183 20.01 34.37 25.60
C ASP A 183 19.89 34.35 24.06
N TYR A 184 20.39 33.30 23.40
CA TYR A 184 20.48 33.22 21.95
C TYR A 184 19.66 32.08 21.34
N LYS A 185 19.98 30.82 21.62
CA LYS A 185 19.38 29.67 20.90
C LYS A 185 17.89 29.51 21.19
N ILE A 186 17.49 29.39 22.45
CA ILE A 186 16.09 29.18 22.84
C ILE A 186 15.19 30.35 22.38
N PRO A 187 15.55 31.63 22.58
CA PRO A 187 14.76 32.75 22.05
C PRO A 187 14.65 32.75 20.52
N THR A 188 15.74 32.41 19.81
CA THR A 188 15.73 32.35 18.33
C THR A 188 14.86 31.21 17.81
N ILE A 189 14.92 30.02 18.44
CA ILE A 189 14.06 28.87 18.12
C ILE A 189 12.59 29.20 18.38
N LEU A 190 12.26 29.85 19.50
CA LEU A 190 10.88 30.23 19.83
C LEU A 190 10.33 31.31 18.88
N LYS A 191 11.16 32.31 18.51
CA LYS A 191 10.81 33.29 17.46
C LYS A 191 10.59 32.59 16.11
N ALA A 192 11.44 31.65 15.70
CA ALA A 192 11.28 30.88 14.47
C ALA A 192 9.98 30.04 14.47
N LYS A 193 9.72 29.28 15.54
CA LYS A 193 8.49 28.48 15.72
C LYS A 193 7.20 29.32 15.69
N ALA A 194 7.27 30.61 16.03
CA ALA A 194 6.13 31.53 15.97
C ALA A 194 5.89 32.13 14.58
N LEU A 195 6.84 32.03 13.66
CA LEU A 195 6.74 32.50 12.27
C LEU A 195 6.46 31.35 11.28
N ALA A 196 6.84 30.12 11.63
CA ALA A 196 6.76 28.95 10.77
C ALA A 196 5.31 28.56 10.42
N THR A 197 5.09 28.25 9.14
CA THR A 197 3.83 27.71 8.60
C THR A 197 3.69 26.20 8.76
N HIS A 198 4.80 25.51 9.04
CA HIS A 198 4.90 24.08 9.32
C HIS A 198 5.60 23.85 10.67
N GLU A 199 5.47 22.65 11.24
CA GLU A 199 6.24 22.28 12.42
C GLU A 199 7.74 22.26 12.11
N ILE A 200 8.55 23.03 12.84
CA ILE A 200 10.01 22.92 12.76
C ILE A 200 10.44 21.66 13.51
N ARG A 201 10.91 20.65 12.76
CA ARG A 201 11.45 19.40 13.32
C ARG A 201 12.87 19.63 13.83
N LEU A 202 12.99 19.81 15.14
CA LEU A 202 14.24 20.13 15.81
C LEU A 202 15.01 18.86 16.22
N PHE A 203 16.32 18.83 16.00
CA PHE A 203 17.18 17.74 16.48
C PHE A 203 18.47 18.24 17.13
N GLY A 204 18.89 17.54 18.20
CA GLY A 204 20.13 17.85 18.92
C GLY A 204 21.31 17.03 18.41
N SER A 205 22.51 17.62 18.35
CA SER A 205 23.77 16.88 18.14
C SER A 205 24.84 17.36 19.15
N PRO A 206 25.59 16.46 19.82
CA PRO A 206 26.68 16.84 20.72
C PRO A 206 28.04 16.79 20.02
N TRP A 207 28.86 17.83 20.20
CA TRP A 207 30.24 17.86 19.71
C TRP A 207 31.21 17.15 20.66
N SER A 208 31.03 17.30 21.98
CA SER A 208 31.86 16.63 22.98
C SER A 208 31.09 16.43 24.29
N ALA A 209 31.37 15.32 24.98
CA ALA A 209 31.07 15.23 26.41
C ALA A 209 31.93 16.21 27.23
N PRO A 210 31.50 16.54 28.47
CA PRO A 210 32.34 17.22 29.44
C PRO A 210 33.75 16.63 29.52
N LYS A 211 34.76 17.50 29.55
CA LYS A 211 36.18 17.12 29.52
C LYS A 211 36.55 16.05 30.56
N TRP A 212 35.97 16.13 31.77
CA TRP A 212 36.25 15.20 32.87
C TRP A 212 35.73 13.78 32.62
N MET A 213 34.84 13.57 31.64
CA MET A 213 34.35 12.26 31.21
C MET A 213 35.23 11.61 30.13
N LYS A 214 36.15 12.36 29.51
CA LYS A 214 36.91 11.94 28.31
C LYS A 214 38.33 11.47 28.62
N THR A 215 38.87 10.56 27.80
CA THR A 215 40.19 9.94 27.98
C THR A 215 41.36 10.91 27.89
N ASN A 216 41.23 11.99 27.10
CA ASN A 216 42.22 13.06 26.99
C ASN A 216 42.04 14.19 28.02
N ASN A 217 40.94 14.19 28.78
CA ASN A 217 40.57 15.25 29.72
C ASN A 217 40.39 16.65 29.08
N GLU A 218 40.04 16.70 27.79
CA GLU A 218 39.84 17.92 27.00
C GLU A 218 38.49 17.90 26.27
N LEU A 219 37.92 19.07 25.95
CA LEU A 219 36.74 19.15 25.07
C LEU A 219 37.09 18.92 23.60
N ILE A 220 38.33 19.22 23.22
CA ILE A 220 38.85 19.18 21.85
C ILE A 220 39.73 17.95 21.62
N HIS A 221 40.37 17.88 20.45
CA HIS A 221 41.36 16.87 20.08
C HIS A 221 40.83 15.42 20.23
N GLY A 222 39.56 15.23 19.89
CA GLY A 222 38.88 13.94 19.98
C GLY A 222 38.88 13.39 21.40
N GLY A 223 39.47 12.21 21.58
CA GLY A 223 39.32 11.40 22.79
C GLY A 223 37.94 10.75 22.89
N SER A 224 37.81 9.68 23.66
CA SER A 224 36.56 8.93 23.85
C SER A 224 36.09 9.04 25.31
N LEU A 225 34.89 8.57 25.62
CA LEU A 225 34.45 8.40 27.01
C LEU A 225 35.35 7.42 27.76
N LYS A 226 35.60 7.70 29.05
CA LYS A 226 36.38 6.84 29.94
C LYS A 226 35.66 5.50 30.20
N GLY A 227 36.44 4.42 30.26
CA GLY A 227 35.92 3.07 30.58
C GLY A 227 35.24 2.37 29.40
N ALA A 228 34.86 1.11 29.61
CA ALA A 228 34.16 0.29 28.61
C ALA A 228 32.72 0.76 28.39
N VAL A 229 32.15 0.49 27.21
CA VAL A 229 30.75 0.83 26.91
C VAL A 229 29.80 0.15 27.90
N GLY A 230 28.83 0.90 28.43
CA GLY A 230 27.97 0.46 29.54
C GLY A 230 28.56 0.60 30.94
N SER A 231 29.75 1.20 31.09
CA SER A 231 30.28 1.61 32.41
C SER A 231 29.83 3.02 32.81
N GLU A 232 30.18 3.45 34.02
CA GLU A 232 29.71 4.67 34.70
C GLU A 232 29.66 5.92 33.81
N TYR A 233 30.75 6.27 33.12
CA TYR A 233 30.79 7.48 32.28
C TYR A 233 29.87 7.40 31.06
N TRP A 234 29.60 6.20 30.54
CA TRP A 234 28.63 6.00 29.46
C TRP A 234 27.19 6.13 29.97
N GLN A 235 26.91 5.65 31.19
CA GLN A 235 25.62 5.86 31.85
C GLN A 235 25.38 7.35 32.16
N ILE A 236 26.39 8.07 32.67
CA ILE A 236 26.32 9.52 32.88
C ILE A 236 26.07 10.24 31.53
N TRP A 237 26.72 9.81 30.45
CA TRP A 237 26.51 10.42 29.12
C TRP A 237 25.09 10.20 28.58
N ALA A 238 24.50 9.01 28.79
CA ALA A 238 23.09 8.79 28.46
C ALA A 238 22.15 9.67 29.31
N ASN A 239 22.44 9.86 30.60
CA ASN A 239 21.66 10.76 31.46
C ASN A 239 21.78 12.24 31.00
N TYR A 240 22.94 12.65 30.49
CA TYR A 240 23.19 14.00 29.98
C TYR A 240 22.28 14.37 28.79
N PHE A 241 22.00 13.42 27.88
CA PHE A 241 20.97 13.61 26.83
C PHE A 241 19.58 13.82 27.44
N VAL A 242 19.20 13.04 28.46
CA VAL A 242 17.90 13.16 29.14
C VAL A 242 17.75 14.51 29.84
N HIS A 243 18.81 15.02 30.48
CA HIS A 243 18.83 16.38 31.04
C HIS A 243 18.62 17.43 29.95
N TYR A 244 19.37 17.37 28.85
CA TYR A 244 19.22 18.28 27.71
C TYR A 244 17.78 18.33 27.15
N LEU A 245 17.22 17.15 26.83
CA LEU A 245 15.87 17.01 26.29
C LEU A 245 14.80 17.56 27.24
N ASN A 246 14.91 17.25 28.54
CA ASN A 246 13.97 17.73 29.55
C ASN A 246 14.07 19.24 29.78
N SER A 247 15.28 19.82 29.78
CA SER A 247 15.49 21.26 29.98
C SER A 247 15.06 22.10 28.78
N TYR A 248 15.25 21.64 27.54
CA TYR A 248 14.67 22.31 26.37
C TYR A 248 13.14 22.17 26.35
N LYS A 249 12.60 21.01 26.76
CA LYS A 249 11.14 20.80 26.90
C LYS A 249 10.51 21.73 27.94
N ALA A 250 11.21 22.03 29.04
CA ALA A 250 10.78 23.03 30.02
C ALA A 250 10.68 24.46 29.44
N HIS A 251 11.37 24.74 28.33
CA HIS A 251 11.28 25.98 27.56
C HIS A 251 10.34 25.86 26.33
N ASN A 252 9.42 24.89 26.32
CA ASN A 252 8.47 24.61 25.22
C ASN A 252 9.13 24.21 23.89
N ILE A 253 10.35 23.65 23.94
CA ILE A 253 11.06 23.07 22.80
C ILE A 253 11.14 21.55 22.98
N THR A 254 10.28 20.82 22.27
CA THR A 254 10.38 19.37 22.12
C THR A 254 11.21 19.06 20.87
N HIS A 255 12.11 18.08 20.97
CA HIS A 255 12.88 17.57 19.83
C HIS A 255 12.13 16.46 19.11
N TRP A 256 12.24 16.46 17.78
CA TRP A 256 11.86 15.33 16.92
C TRP A 256 12.92 14.20 17.00
N GLY A 257 14.20 14.56 17.15
CA GLY A 257 15.28 13.58 17.19
C GLY A 257 16.58 14.07 17.83
N ILE A 258 17.58 13.19 17.84
CA ILE A 258 18.96 13.50 18.22
C ILE A 258 19.92 12.70 17.32
N THR A 259 21.16 13.16 17.17
CA THR A 259 22.28 12.32 16.73
C THR A 259 23.11 11.91 17.95
N ILE A 260 23.82 10.77 17.87
CA ILE A 260 24.56 10.24 19.03
C ILE A 260 25.87 11.01 19.30
N GLN A 261 26.49 11.54 18.25
CA GLN A 261 27.76 12.28 18.29
C GLN A 261 27.98 12.97 16.93
N ASN A 262 28.31 14.27 16.93
CA ASN A 262 28.81 14.96 15.74
C ASN A 262 30.19 14.42 15.33
N GLU A 263 30.36 14.00 14.08
CA GLU A 263 31.64 13.57 13.49
C GLU A 263 32.46 12.57 14.34
N PRO A 264 31.93 11.37 14.67
CA PRO A 264 32.55 10.41 15.60
C PRO A 264 33.93 9.84 15.19
N ARG A 265 34.42 10.11 13.97
CA ARG A 265 35.79 9.76 13.53
C ARG A 265 36.74 10.97 13.49
N ALA A 266 36.25 12.20 13.66
CA ALA A 266 37.03 13.41 13.50
C ALA A 266 37.77 13.82 14.78
N ASN A 267 39.10 13.93 14.68
CA ASN A 267 39.96 14.49 15.72
C ASN A 267 40.22 15.97 15.39
N GLN A 268 39.39 16.86 15.91
CA GLN A 268 39.34 18.27 15.52
C GLN A 268 40.08 19.18 16.54
N PRO A 269 40.57 20.38 16.14
CA PRO A 269 41.08 21.39 17.06
C PRO A 269 39.98 22.09 17.88
N PHE A 270 38.72 21.82 17.56
CA PHE A 270 37.51 22.24 18.27
C PHE A 270 36.81 21.06 18.95
N ASN A 271 35.67 21.33 19.60
CA ASN A 271 34.90 20.33 20.35
C ASN A 271 34.66 19.08 19.50
N SER A 272 35.14 17.91 19.97
CA SER A 272 35.10 16.65 19.22
C SER A 272 35.23 15.45 20.16
N MET A 273 34.59 14.32 19.85
CA MET A 273 34.67 13.08 20.63
C MET A 273 34.52 11.84 19.75
N LEU A 274 35.39 10.84 19.97
CA LEU A 274 35.61 9.72 19.07
C LEU A 274 34.85 8.45 19.49
N TYR A 275 34.24 7.78 18.49
CA TYR A 275 33.61 6.46 18.61
C TYR A 275 34.06 5.56 17.44
N THR A 276 34.21 4.25 17.69
CA THR A 276 34.09 3.24 16.63
C THR A 276 32.62 2.91 16.35
N PRO A 277 32.24 2.35 15.19
CA PRO A 277 30.85 1.96 14.94
C PRO A 277 30.36 0.90 15.94
N GLU A 278 31.24 0.03 16.43
CA GLU A 278 30.91 -0.92 17.51
C GLU A 278 30.64 -0.21 18.84
N GLN A 279 31.38 0.85 19.17
CA GLN A 279 31.12 1.65 20.37
C GLN A 279 29.79 2.41 20.28
N MET A 280 29.47 2.98 19.11
CA MET A 280 28.17 3.65 18.91
C MET A 280 27.01 2.64 18.96
N ARG A 281 27.14 1.49 18.29
CA ARG A 281 26.19 0.37 18.36
C ARG A 281 25.95 -0.09 19.80
N ASP A 282 27.02 -0.42 20.52
CA ASP A 282 26.95 -0.93 21.87
C ASP A 282 26.39 0.11 22.84
N PHE A 283 26.74 1.40 22.67
CA PHE A 283 26.21 2.48 23.50
C PHE A 283 24.71 2.63 23.29
N LEU A 284 24.25 2.62 22.04
CA LEU A 284 22.84 2.69 21.69
C LEU A 284 22.06 1.49 22.23
N ALA A 285 22.54 0.27 21.99
CA ALA A 285 21.89 -0.98 22.40
C ALA A 285 21.85 -1.16 23.93
N LYS A 286 22.93 -0.84 24.64
CA LYS A 286 23.16 -1.24 26.05
C LYS A 286 22.99 -0.10 27.05
N THR A 287 22.86 1.15 26.61
CA THR A 287 22.83 2.31 27.52
C THR A 287 21.90 3.42 27.04
N LEU A 288 22.22 4.11 25.93
CA LEU A 288 21.47 5.28 25.49
C LEU A 288 20.02 4.97 25.15
N GLY A 289 19.75 3.93 24.35
CA GLY A 289 18.39 3.51 24.00
C GLY A 289 17.52 3.17 25.22
N PRO A 290 17.96 2.22 26.09
CA PRO A 290 17.25 1.90 27.33
C PRO A 290 17.05 3.09 28.28
N VAL A 291 18.01 4.02 28.37
CA VAL A 291 17.91 5.22 29.23
C VAL A 291 16.91 6.23 28.66
N LEU A 292 16.92 6.47 27.35
CA LEU A 292 15.92 7.32 26.69
C LEU A 292 14.52 6.72 26.84
N GLU A 293 14.35 5.41 26.56
CA GLU A 293 13.07 4.72 26.66
C GLU A 293 12.49 4.75 28.08
N SER A 294 13.28 4.39 29.10
CA SER A 294 12.87 4.45 30.50
C SER A 294 12.64 5.88 31.03
N SER A 295 13.30 6.89 30.43
CA SER A 295 13.06 8.31 30.71
C SER A 295 11.87 8.90 29.94
N GLY A 296 11.11 8.07 29.21
CA GLY A 296 9.91 8.50 28.47
C GLY A 296 10.18 9.09 27.08
N TRP A 297 11.42 9.01 26.60
CA TRP A 297 11.94 9.46 25.29
C TRP A 297 12.23 8.28 24.34
N GLY A 298 11.42 7.22 24.39
CA GLY A 298 11.57 6.03 23.54
C GLY A 298 11.35 6.29 22.03
N PRO A 299 11.59 5.27 21.17
CA PRO A 299 11.62 5.40 19.72
C PRO A 299 10.38 6.05 19.07
N ASP A 300 9.21 5.92 19.69
CA ASP A 300 7.96 6.52 19.20
C ASP A 300 7.98 8.06 19.29
N LYS A 301 8.72 8.61 20.26
CA LYS A 301 8.74 10.03 20.64
C LYS A 301 10.03 10.75 20.25
N LEU A 302 11.14 10.04 20.08
CA LEU A 302 12.44 10.62 19.72
C LEU A 302 13.14 9.74 18.69
N LYS A 303 13.52 10.31 17.55
CA LYS A 303 14.25 9.60 16.49
C LYS A 303 15.76 9.74 16.72
N VAL A 304 16.41 8.65 17.13
CA VAL A 304 17.87 8.62 17.29
C VAL A 304 18.52 8.29 15.95
N MET A 305 19.41 9.17 15.51
CA MET A 305 20.18 9.06 14.27
C MET A 305 21.62 8.64 14.58
N VAL A 306 22.15 7.75 13.74
CA VAL A 306 23.53 7.25 13.83
C VAL A 306 24.44 7.93 12.80
N LEU A 307 25.75 7.75 12.94
CA LEU A 307 26.81 8.40 12.16
C LEU A 307 26.99 9.91 12.41
N ASP A 308 26.18 10.79 11.81
CA ASP A 308 26.36 12.27 11.80
C ASP A 308 27.75 12.67 11.27
N HIS A 309 28.10 12.16 10.08
CA HIS A 309 29.43 12.30 9.46
C HIS A 309 29.41 11.99 7.94
N ASN A 310 30.55 12.10 7.28
CA ASN A 310 30.66 12.14 5.81
C ASN A 310 30.24 10.86 5.06
N LEU A 311 29.85 11.04 3.79
CA LEU A 311 29.35 9.98 2.88
C LEU A 311 30.31 8.79 2.67
N ASP A 312 31.61 8.95 2.91
CA ASP A 312 32.59 7.85 2.82
C ASP A 312 32.46 6.80 3.93
N LEU A 313 31.80 7.13 5.05
CA LEU A 313 31.68 6.25 6.22
C LEU A 313 30.34 5.49 6.30
N VAL A 314 29.34 5.88 5.49
CA VAL A 314 27.95 5.44 5.65
C VAL A 314 27.81 3.91 5.60
N GLU A 315 28.37 3.26 4.59
CA GLU A 315 28.24 1.80 4.41
C GLU A 315 28.89 0.99 5.55
N GLU A 316 30.05 1.44 6.08
CA GLU A 316 30.71 0.79 7.22
C GLU A 316 29.81 0.83 8.47
N TRP A 317 29.28 2.01 8.78
CA TRP A 317 28.56 2.29 10.02
C TRP A 317 27.14 1.72 10.01
N VAL A 318 26.41 1.87 8.90
CA VAL A 318 25.07 1.29 8.70
C VAL A 318 25.14 -0.24 8.86
N ARG A 319 26.09 -0.90 8.19
CA ARG A 319 26.30 -2.34 8.27
C ARG A 319 26.65 -2.83 9.68
N VAL A 320 27.47 -2.10 10.44
CA VAL A 320 27.86 -2.52 11.81
C VAL A 320 26.75 -2.27 12.83
N ILE A 321 26.00 -1.16 12.71
CA ILE A 321 25.01 -0.78 13.72
C ILE A 321 23.68 -1.51 13.50
N PHE A 322 23.11 -1.51 12.29
CA PHE A 322 21.79 -2.09 12.06
C PHE A 322 21.77 -3.63 12.02
N ALA A 323 22.93 -4.27 11.85
CA ALA A 323 23.06 -5.73 12.00
C ALA A 323 22.81 -6.22 13.44
N ASP A 324 22.92 -5.35 14.46
CA ASP A 324 22.49 -5.66 15.83
C ASP A 324 21.04 -5.19 16.03
N LYS A 325 20.12 -6.15 16.17
CA LYS A 325 18.69 -5.91 16.34
C LYS A 325 18.35 -5.03 17.55
N THR A 326 19.21 -5.00 18.58
CA THR A 326 19.05 -4.18 19.78
C THR A 326 19.38 -2.72 19.49
N ALA A 327 20.45 -2.46 18.74
CA ALA A 327 20.78 -1.11 18.28
C ALA A 327 19.76 -0.63 17.23
N ALA A 328 19.38 -1.50 16.29
CA ALA A 328 18.40 -1.23 15.23
C ALA A 328 16.97 -0.94 15.74
N LYS A 329 16.63 -1.34 16.96
CA LYS A 329 15.38 -0.94 17.66
C LYS A 329 15.36 0.57 17.93
N TYR A 330 16.48 1.12 18.39
CA TYR A 330 16.56 2.54 18.81
C TYR A 330 17.04 3.46 17.68
N ALA A 331 17.84 2.94 16.73
CA ALA A 331 18.27 3.69 15.55
C ALA A 331 17.10 3.83 14.55
N ALA A 332 16.65 5.07 14.36
CA ALA A 332 15.57 5.42 13.44
C ALA A 332 16.08 5.72 12.02
N GLY A 333 17.33 6.18 11.89
CA GLY A 333 17.94 6.54 10.60
C GLY A 333 19.41 6.90 10.73
N THR A 334 20.01 7.34 9.63
CA THR A 334 21.42 7.74 9.52
C THR A 334 21.53 9.22 9.18
N ALA A 335 22.34 9.94 9.94
CA ALA A 335 22.69 11.33 9.72
C ALA A 335 23.98 11.42 8.89
N ILE A 336 24.01 12.27 7.86
CA ILE A 336 25.17 12.42 6.96
C ILE A 336 25.64 13.87 6.83
N HIS A 337 26.95 14.05 6.80
CA HIS A 337 27.67 15.30 6.51
C HIS A 337 28.19 15.29 5.07
N TRP A 338 28.48 16.47 4.54
CA TRP A 338 28.64 16.68 3.11
C TRP A 338 30.10 16.92 2.63
N TYR A 339 31.09 16.94 3.53
CA TYR A 339 32.41 17.48 3.23
C TYR A 339 33.33 16.55 2.41
N SER A 340 32.98 15.28 2.23
CA SER A 340 33.69 14.33 1.38
C SER A 340 33.35 14.49 -0.10
N ASN A 341 34.32 14.33 -1.00
CA ASN A 341 34.09 14.21 -2.46
C ASN A 341 33.55 12.83 -2.87
N SER A 342 32.68 12.24 -2.05
CA SER A 342 32.07 10.92 -2.26
C SER A 342 30.82 11.04 -3.16
N PRO A 343 30.57 10.11 -4.08
CA PRO A 343 29.38 10.16 -4.93
C PRO A 343 28.12 9.77 -4.14
N HIS A 344 26.98 10.35 -4.54
CA HIS A 344 25.66 10.03 -3.94
C HIS A 344 25.27 8.56 -4.02
N THR A 345 25.84 7.79 -4.96
CA THR A 345 25.66 6.33 -5.06
C THR A 345 26.14 5.57 -3.81
N ASN A 346 26.96 6.19 -2.95
CA ASN A 346 27.31 5.64 -1.64
C ASN A 346 26.10 5.53 -0.69
N LEU A 347 24.98 6.18 -1.00
CA LEU A 347 23.73 6.08 -0.24
C LEU A 347 22.86 4.89 -0.69
N ASP A 348 23.04 4.40 -1.93
CA ASP A 348 22.21 3.33 -2.51
C ASP A 348 22.34 2.02 -1.75
N GLY A 349 23.57 1.58 -1.45
CA GLY A 349 23.82 0.35 -0.67
C GLY A 349 23.22 0.39 0.74
N PRO A 350 23.48 1.44 1.53
CA PRO A 350 22.81 1.73 2.79
C PRO A 350 21.28 1.71 2.71
N HIS A 351 20.69 2.43 1.76
CA HIS A 351 19.24 2.50 1.60
C HIS A 351 18.63 1.15 1.21
N ASN A 352 19.18 0.48 0.19
CA ASN A 352 18.68 -0.81 -0.29
C ASN A 352 18.83 -1.94 0.74
N SER A 353 19.80 -1.85 1.65
CA SER A 353 19.98 -2.84 2.73
C SER A 353 19.07 -2.61 3.94
N HIS A 354 18.63 -1.37 4.18
CA HIS A 354 17.80 -0.97 5.32
C HIS A 354 16.75 0.09 4.91
N PRO A 355 15.80 -0.23 4.01
CA PRO A 355 14.87 0.76 3.46
C PRO A 355 13.85 1.29 4.48
N ASP A 356 13.73 0.67 5.66
CA ASP A 356 12.98 1.19 6.81
C ASP A 356 13.71 2.32 7.56
N LYS A 357 15.00 2.53 7.27
CA LYS A 357 15.86 3.53 7.91
C LYS A 357 16.09 4.71 6.99
N PHE A 358 15.66 5.89 7.44
CA PHE A 358 15.85 7.12 6.67
C PHE A 358 17.33 7.55 6.65
N ILE A 359 17.74 8.27 5.60
CA ILE A 359 19.06 8.91 5.51
C ILE A 359 18.86 10.42 5.33
N LEU A 360 19.33 11.22 6.28
CA LEU A 360 19.11 12.67 6.34
C LEU A 360 20.44 13.43 6.30
N ALA A 361 20.56 14.45 5.43
CA ALA A 361 21.71 15.35 5.45
C ALA A 361 21.55 16.35 6.60
N THR A 362 22.43 16.24 7.60
CA THR A 362 22.35 16.96 8.88
C THR A 362 23.33 18.13 9.00
N GLU A 363 24.38 18.19 8.19
CA GLU A 363 25.30 19.33 8.14
C GLU A 363 25.97 19.50 6.77
N ALA A 364 26.01 20.73 6.28
CA ALA A 364 26.79 21.15 5.11
C ALA A 364 27.12 22.65 5.16
N CYS A 365 28.32 23.03 4.71
CA CYS A 365 28.75 24.41 4.49
C CYS A 365 29.95 24.49 3.53
N MET A 366 30.45 25.69 3.23
CA MET A 366 31.70 25.88 2.49
C MET A 366 32.62 26.88 3.18
N GLY A 367 33.88 26.50 3.39
CA GLY A 367 34.94 27.34 3.95
C GLY A 367 36.08 27.64 2.96
N PRO A 368 37.18 28.30 3.39
CA PRO A 368 37.46 28.78 4.74
C PRO A 368 37.29 30.31 4.89
N LYS A 369 36.36 30.94 4.14
CA LYS A 369 35.98 32.35 4.28
C LYS A 369 34.63 32.65 3.63
N VAL A 370 33.95 33.70 4.11
CA VAL A 370 32.81 34.33 3.43
C VAL A 370 33.22 34.91 2.07
N ARG A 371 32.33 34.78 1.08
CA ARG A 371 32.46 35.30 -0.28
C ARG A 371 31.13 35.89 -0.75
N LEU A 372 30.94 37.19 -0.55
CA LEU A 372 29.67 37.85 -0.87
C LEU A 372 29.40 37.79 -2.38
N GLY A 373 28.30 37.14 -2.77
CA GLY A 373 27.88 36.95 -4.14
C GLY A 373 28.51 35.79 -4.90
N LEU A 374 29.16 34.83 -4.24
CA LEU A 374 29.72 33.65 -4.91
C LEU A 374 28.61 32.73 -5.46
N TRP A 375 28.56 32.55 -6.78
CA TRP A 375 27.57 31.67 -7.42
C TRP A 375 27.89 30.18 -7.26
N GLN A 376 29.17 29.81 -7.26
CA GLN A 376 29.65 28.42 -7.11
C GLN A 376 29.08 27.69 -5.87
N LEU A 377 28.75 28.41 -4.79
CA LEU A 377 28.10 27.82 -3.61
C LEU A 377 26.64 27.42 -3.90
N ALA A 378 25.91 28.21 -4.68
CA ALA A 378 24.53 27.94 -5.08
C ALA A 378 24.44 26.75 -6.05
N GLU A 379 25.29 26.70 -7.07
CA GLU A 379 25.40 25.57 -8.02
C GLU A 379 25.59 24.25 -7.27
N ARG A 380 26.53 24.27 -6.31
CA ARG A 380 26.95 23.09 -5.57
C ARG A 380 25.93 22.67 -4.50
N TYR A 381 25.29 23.62 -3.79
CA TYR A 381 24.14 23.31 -2.93
C TYR A 381 23.00 22.68 -3.75
N ALA A 382 22.60 23.31 -4.87
CA ALA A 382 21.45 22.85 -5.65
C ALA A 382 21.67 21.48 -6.31
N TYR A 383 22.90 21.16 -6.72
CA TYR A 383 23.27 19.84 -7.22
C TYR A 383 23.10 18.75 -6.15
N ASP A 384 23.64 18.96 -4.95
CA ASP A 384 23.73 17.92 -3.93
C ASP A 384 22.42 17.72 -3.13
N ILE A 385 21.54 18.73 -3.07
CA ILE A 385 20.22 18.61 -2.42
C ILE A 385 19.30 17.62 -3.16
N LEU A 386 19.41 17.50 -4.49
CA LEU A 386 18.59 16.60 -5.31
C LEU A 386 18.78 15.10 -4.97
N GLY A 387 19.89 14.73 -4.31
CA GLY A 387 20.23 13.35 -3.96
C GLY A 387 19.64 12.83 -2.64
N VAL A 388 19.02 13.67 -1.81
CA VAL A 388 18.65 13.32 -0.42
C VAL A 388 17.16 13.47 -0.13
N ILE A 389 16.71 13.00 1.04
CA ILE A 389 15.31 13.16 1.51
C ILE A 389 15.05 14.53 2.14
N GLY A 390 16.11 15.27 2.47
CA GLY A 390 16.06 16.50 3.24
C GLY A 390 17.47 16.93 3.61
N TRP A 391 17.65 18.23 3.83
CA TRP A 391 18.98 18.84 3.88
C TRP A 391 19.02 19.99 4.89
N THR A 392 20.08 20.02 5.69
CA THR A 392 20.26 20.97 6.80
C THR A 392 21.56 21.74 6.61
N ASP A 393 21.46 23.06 6.42
CA ASP A 393 22.58 24.00 6.39
C ASP A 393 23.33 23.99 7.72
N TRP A 394 24.62 24.35 7.72
CA TRP A 394 25.33 24.50 8.98
C TRP A 394 24.91 25.78 9.71
N ASN A 395 25.54 26.93 9.44
CA ASN A 395 25.21 28.18 10.11
C ASN A 395 24.24 29.01 9.27
N MET A 396 23.01 29.21 9.73
CA MET A 396 22.04 30.04 9.01
C MET A 396 22.48 31.51 8.93
N VAL A 397 23.23 32.03 9.91
CA VAL A 397 23.63 33.44 9.97
C VAL A 397 25.05 33.61 10.52
N LEU A 398 25.97 34.07 9.65
CA LEU A 398 27.35 34.45 10.04
C LEU A 398 27.59 35.95 9.85
N ASP A 399 28.62 36.51 10.49
CA ASP A 399 29.10 37.86 10.19
C ASP A 399 30.02 37.88 8.96
N THR A 400 30.43 39.07 8.50
CA THR A 400 31.29 39.25 7.31
C THR A 400 32.66 38.59 7.38
N GLN A 401 33.09 38.11 8.56
CA GLN A 401 34.30 37.31 8.73
C GLN A 401 34.03 35.80 8.50
N GLY A 402 32.79 35.35 8.69
CA GLY A 402 32.38 33.95 8.69
C GLY A 402 32.29 33.35 10.09
N GLY A 403 31.90 34.15 11.09
CA GLY A 403 31.83 33.75 12.48
C GLY A 403 30.66 34.38 13.26
N PRO A 404 30.77 34.49 14.60
CA PRO A 404 31.95 34.17 15.41
C PRO A 404 32.30 32.67 15.39
N THR A 405 33.57 32.35 15.64
CA THR A 405 34.05 30.99 15.95
C THR A 405 35.30 31.11 16.79
N TRP A 406 35.36 30.40 17.91
CA TRP A 406 36.44 30.55 18.89
C TRP A 406 37.78 29.92 18.44
N VAL A 407 37.74 29.01 17.45
CA VAL A 407 38.93 28.42 16.80
C VAL A 407 39.34 29.12 15.51
N GLY A 408 38.52 30.05 14.99
CA GLY A 408 38.78 30.66 13.69
C GLY A 408 38.52 29.74 12.49
N ASN A 409 37.60 28.78 12.61
CA ASN A 409 37.18 27.89 11.53
C ASN A 409 36.15 28.57 10.62
N TRP A 410 36.51 29.70 10.00
CA TRP A 410 35.55 30.57 9.31
C TRP A 410 34.92 29.90 8.07
N VAL A 411 33.60 30.01 7.90
CA VAL A 411 32.86 29.47 6.73
C VAL A 411 31.88 30.51 6.16
N ASP A 412 31.30 30.22 5.00
CA ASP A 412 30.19 30.99 4.42
C ASP A 412 28.83 30.50 4.95
N ALA A 413 27.80 31.34 4.86
CA ALA A 413 26.45 31.08 5.33
C ALA A 413 25.41 31.74 4.39
N PRO A 414 24.20 31.20 4.21
CA PRO A 414 23.24 31.75 3.25
C PRO A 414 22.78 33.18 3.59
N VAL A 415 22.85 33.60 4.86
CA VAL A 415 22.73 35.00 5.28
C VAL A 415 24.01 35.46 5.98
N ILE A 416 24.57 36.56 5.52
CA ILE A 416 25.73 37.23 6.14
C ILE A 416 25.30 38.58 6.71
N VAL A 417 25.59 38.86 7.98
CA VAL A 417 25.25 40.13 8.64
C VAL A 417 26.41 41.12 8.67
N ASN A 418 26.08 42.41 8.53
CA ASN A 418 26.98 43.54 8.76
C ASN A 418 26.36 44.51 9.78
N PRO A 419 26.55 44.27 11.10
CA PRO A 419 25.96 45.09 12.15
C PRO A 419 26.44 46.55 12.13
N GLU A 420 27.68 46.82 11.70
CA GLU A 420 28.25 48.17 11.64
C GLU A 420 27.55 49.06 10.61
N ALA A 421 27.09 48.46 9.50
CA ALA A 421 26.34 49.14 8.46
C ALA A 421 24.80 49.00 8.61
N HIS A 422 24.32 48.30 9.65
CA HIS A 422 22.92 47.93 9.84
C HIS A 422 22.27 47.28 8.60
N GLU A 423 23.03 46.43 7.91
CA GLU A 423 22.55 45.69 6.74
C GLU A 423 22.92 44.19 6.83
N TYR A 424 22.21 43.35 6.08
CA TYR A 424 22.56 41.94 5.89
C TYR A 424 22.45 41.56 4.41
N TYR A 425 23.06 40.45 4.06
CA TYR A 425 23.23 39.98 2.69
C TYR A 425 22.62 38.57 2.55
N ARG A 426 21.59 38.41 1.71
CA ARG A 426 21.16 37.08 1.25
C ARG A 426 22.12 36.63 0.13
N GLN A 427 22.91 35.59 0.40
CA GLN A 427 23.86 35.00 -0.55
C GLN A 427 23.13 34.23 -1.67
N PRO A 428 23.77 33.94 -2.81
CA PRO A 428 23.21 33.05 -3.84
C PRO A 428 22.74 31.69 -3.29
N SER A 429 23.42 31.15 -2.27
CA SER A 429 23.04 29.90 -1.59
C SER A 429 21.70 29.97 -0.86
N PHE A 430 21.26 31.13 -0.40
CA PHE A 430 19.91 31.32 0.16
C PHE A 430 18.84 31.11 -0.93
N TYR A 431 19.10 31.58 -2.15
CA TYR A 431 18.21 31.39 -3.29
C TYR A 431 18.29 29.97 -3.87
N ALA A 432 19.42 29.28 -3.74
CA ALA A 432 19.51 27.84 -4.00
C ALA A 432 18.66 27.05 -3.00
N MET A 433 18.79 27.32 -1.70
CA MET A 433 17.96 26.70 -0.67
C MET A 433 16.46 26.94 -0.88
N ALA A 434 16.10 28.17 -1.23
CA ALA A 434 14.71 28.55 -1.50
C ALA A 434 14.05 27.71 -2.61
N HIS A 435 14.78 27.34 -3.68
CA HIS A 435 14.25 26.47 -4.75
C HIS A 435 13.75 25.12 -4.24
N PHE A 436 14.29 24.62 -3.13
CA PHE A 436 13.83 23.40 -2.47
C PHE A 436 12.86 23.73 -1.33
N SER A 437 13.30 24.50 -0.32
CA SER A 437 12.55 24.67 0.93
C SER A 437 11.18 25.35 0.74
N LYS A 438 11.06 26.26 -0.24
CA LYS A 438 9.83 27.00 -0.51
C LYS A 438 8.82 26.23 -1.36
N PHE A 439 9.30 25.37 -2.25
CA PHE A 439 8.48 24.70 -3.27
C PHE A 439 8.24 23.22 -2.96
N LEU A 440 9.06 22.61 -2.09
CA LEU A 440 8.95 21.24 -1.61
C LEU A 440 8.66 21.21 -0.09
N PRO A 441 7.46 21.60 0.36
CA PRO A 441 7.07 21.50 1.77
C PRO A 441 7.08 20.02 2.24
N PRO A 442 7.19 19.75 3.56
CA PRO A 442 7.23 18.39 4.10
C PRO A 442 6.07 17.53 3.62
N GLY A 443 6.35 16.28 3.25
CA GLY A 443 5.38 15.39 2.61
C GLY A 443 5.29 15.52 1.08
N SER A 444 6.06 16.41 0.45
CA SER A 444 6.28 16.36 -0.99
C SER A 444 7.01 15.06 -1.34
N VAL A 445 6.63 14.36 -2.41
CA VAL A 445 7.26 13.10 -2.80
C VAL A 445 8.08 13.33 -4.07
N ARG A 446 9.33 12.86 -4.10
CA ARG A 446 10.11 12.81 -5.36
C ARG A 446 9.43 11.81 -6.28
N VAL A 447 9.05 12.25 -7.48
CA VAL A 447 8.46 11.39 -8.51
C VAL A 447 9.47 11.17 -9.62
N ASP A 448 9.27 10.17 -10.48
CA ASP A 448 10.30 9.84 -11.45
C ASP A 448 10.39 10.90 -12.56
N SER A 449 11.63 11.24 -12.91
CA SER A 449 11.94 12.27 -13.89
C SER A 449 12.93 11.76 -14.95
N PRO A 450 12.58 10.73 -15.74
CA PRO A 450 13.48 10.14 -16.71
C PRO A 450 13.90 11.17 -17.77
N VAL A 451 15.22 11.36 -17.88
CA VAL A 451 15.85 12.34 -18.76
C VAL A 451 16.34 11.65 -20.04
N VAL A 452 15.89 12.16 -21.19
CA VAL A 452 16.44 11.81 -22.50
C VAL A 452 17.29 12.97 -23.00
N THR A 453 18.61 12.81 -22.96
CA THR A 453 19.57 13.79 -23.49
C THR A 453 20.11 13.37 -24.86
N GLN A 454 20.33 14.34 -25.75
CA GLN A 454 21.00 14.11 -27.03
C GLN A 454 22.53 14.35 -26.95
N HIS A 455 23.01 14.98 -25.88
CA HIS A 455 24.40 15.39 -25.68
C HIS A 455 24.88 15.13 -24.24
N ASN A 456 26.20 15.18 -24.01
CA ASN A 456 26.75 15.15 -22.65
C ASN A 456 26.55 16.53 -22.00
N THR A 457 25.77 16.59 -20.93
CA THR A 457 25.54 17.78 -20.10
C THR A 457 25.69 17.46 -18.61
N LYS A 458 25.97 18.48 -17.80
CA LYS A 458 25.95 18.44 -16.33
C LYS A 458 24.59 18.84 -15.73
N ALA A 459 23.57 19.10 -16.54
CA ALA A 459 22.23 19.42 -16.06
C ALA A 459 21.67 18.30 -15.17
N THR A 460 21.23 18.66 -13.97
CA THR A 460 20.69 17.72 -12.98
C THR A 460 19.24 18.09 -12.68
N VAL A 461 18.36 17.08 -12.57
CA VAL A 461 16.90 17.27 -12.56
C VAL A 461 16.26 16.43 -11.47
N GLY A 462 15.25 16.98 -10.81
CA GLY A 462 14.30 16.20 -10.00
C GLY A 462 12.88 16.73 -10.18
N ALA A 463 11.93 15.83 -10.35
CA ALA A 463 10.51 16.13 -10.28
C ALA A 463 9.92 15.71 -8.92
N PHE A 464 8.93 16.46 -8.45
CA PHE A 464 8.30 16.27 -7.16
C PHE A 464 6.80 16.55 -7.26
N ARG A 465 6.00 15.83 -6.45
CA ARG A 465 4.56 16.02 -6.27
C ARG A 465 4.33 16.51 -4.85
N THR A 466 3.86 17.74 -4.68
CA THR A 466 3.63 18.33 -3.35
C THR A 466 2.36 17.77 -2.68
N PRO A 467 2.15 17.95 -1.36
CA PRO A 467 0.91 17.59 -0.66
C PRO A 467 -0.35 18.32 -1.18
N HIS A 468 -0.20 19.27 -2.09
CA HIS A 468 -1.30 20.03 -2.72
C HIS A 468 -1.52 19.65 -4.19
N ASP A 469 -0.92 18.54 -4.63
CA ASP A 469 -0.95 17.98 -5.98
C ASP A 469 -0.27 18.82 -7.07
N SER A 470 0.55 19.80 -6.69
CA SER A 470 1.38 20.54 -7.66
C SER A 470 2.57 19.68 -8.12
N THR A 471 2.77 19.57 -9.43
CA THR A 471 4.06 19.17 -10.01
C THR A 471 5.07 20.30 -9.80
N VAL A 472 6.23 20.00 -9.22
CA VAL A 472 7.39 20.89 -9.14
C VAL A 472 8.55 20.19 -9.83
N VAL A 473 9.22 20.86 -10.76
CA VAL A 473 10.41 20.34 -11.45
C VAL A 473 11.55 21.31 -11.18
N ILE A 474 12.62 20.81 -10.57
CA ILE A 474 13.83 21.58 -10.31
C ILE A 474 14.88 21.14 -11.34
N VAL A 475 15.43 22.11 -12.06
CA VAL A 475 16.47 21.92 -13.08
C VAL A 475 17.68 22.76 -12.69
N VAL A 476 18.82 22.11 -12.50
CA VAL A 476 20.09 22.72 -12.10
C VAL A 476 21.06 22.62 -13.27
N ASN A 477 21.30 23.73 -13.98
CA ASN A 477 22.32 23.80 -15.02
C ASN A 477 23.67 24.19 -14.40
N ASN A 478 24.66 23.29 -14.52
CA ASN A 478 26.05 23.48 -14.11
C ASN A 478 27.02 23.42 -15.31
N ASP A 479 26.53 23.71 -16.52
CA ASP A 479 27.33 23.99 -17.72
C ASP A 479 27.45 25.51 -17.95
N GLU A 480 28.57 25.95 -18.54
CA GLU A 480 28.84 27.36 -18.89
C GLU A 480 28.10 27.80 -20.18
N THR A 481 27.04 27.08 -20.55
CA THR A 481 26.29 27.24 -21.79
C THR A 481 24.80 27.02 -21.52
N ASP A 482 23.95 27.76 -22.22
CA ASP A 482 22.51 27.55 -22.21
C ASP A 482 22.14 26.15 -22.74
N ILE A 483 21.08 25.57 -22.17
CA ILE A 483 20.56 24.25 -22.53
C ILE A 483 19.08 24.38 -22.83
N ASP A 484 18.70 24.13 -24.09
CA ASP A 484 17.30 24.03 -24.48
C ASP A 484 16.69 22.74 -23.91
N PHE A 485 15.74 22.87 -22.98
CA PHE A 485 15.05 21.73 -22.37
C PHE A 485 13.54 21.78 -22.52
N THR A 486 12.91 20.61 -22.59
CA THR A 486 11.45 20.45 -22.63
C THR A 486 10.97 19.62 -21.45
N VAL A 487 9.97 20.13 -20.72
CA VAL A 487 9.31 19.39 -19.64
C VAL A 487 8.01 18.77 -20.16
N GLU A 488 8.01 17.45 -20.32
CA GLU A 488 6.86 16.63 -20.69
C GLU A 488 6.17 16.11 -19.41
N ASP A 489 5.29 16.92 -18.81
CA ASP A 489 4.34 16.40 -17.80
C ASP A 489 3.29 15.53 -18.52
N MET A 490 3.42 14.21 -18.34
CA MET A 490 2.60 13.20 -19.05
C MET A 490 1.11 13.28 -18.68
N PHE A 491 0.75 13.94 -17.58
CA PHE A 491 -0.64 14.23 -17.20
C PHE A 491 -1.23 15.41 -17.97
N VAL A 492 -0.41 16.35 -18.44
CA VAL A 492 -0.86 17.57 -19.12
C VAL A 492 -1.00 17.36 -20.64
N MET A 493 -0.09 16.62 -21.27
CA MET A 493 -0.20 16.28 -22.71
C MET A 493 -1.52 15.55 -23.02
N ASN A 494 -1.91 14.60 -22.15
CA ASN A 494 -3.19 13.89 -22.21
C ASN A 494 -4.44 14.78 -21.99
N LYS A 495 -4.28 16.06 -21.62
CA LYS A 495 -5.37 17.03 -21.46
C LYS A 495 -5.35 18.13 -22.52
N CYS A 496 -4.18 18.63 -22.92
CA CYS A 496 -4.08 19.62 -23.99
C CYS A 496 -4.64 19.12 -25.33
N LEU A 497 -4.46 17.83 -25.65
CA LEU A 497 -5.05 17.22 -26.85
C LEU A 497 -6.59 17.18 -26.81
N VAL A 498 -7.20 17.19 -25.62
CA VAL A 498 -8.66 17.21 -25.43
C VAL A 498 -9.23 18.63 -25.55
N TYR A 499 -8.52 19.65 -25.05
CA TYR A 499 -9.03 21.03 -25.02
C TYR A 499 -9.27 21.65 -26.40
N ILE A 500 -8.42 21.35 -27.40
CA ILE A 500 -8.61 21.87 -28.77
C ILE A 500 -9.91 21.34 -29.39
N THR A 501 -10.30 20.10 -29.07
CA THR A 501 -11.55 19.47 -29.51
C THR A 501 -12.78 19.98 -28.75
N VAL A 502 -12.61 20.34 -27.47
CA VAL A 502 -13.71 20.80 -26.58
C VAL A 502 -14.14 22.25 -26.85
N ALA A 503 -13.30 23.08 -27.47
CA ALA A 503 -13.65 24.46 -27.85
C ALA A 503 -14.91 24.58 -28.72
N PHE A 504 -15.30 23.51 -29.43
CA PHE A 504 -16.51 23.45 -30.26
C PHE A 504 -17.79 22.99 -29.52
N LEU A 505 -17.67 22.58 -28.25
CA LEU A 505 -18.76 21.93 -27.48
C LEU A 505 -19.14 22.68 -26.18
N ALA A 506 -18.42 23.74 -25.81
CA ALA A 506 -18.60 24.45 -24.53
C ALA A 506 -19.80 25.41 -24.49
N ILE A 507 -21.01 24.92 -24.82
CA ILE A 507 -22.28 25.58 -24.45
C ILE A 507 -23.09 24.60 -23.59
N THR A 508 -23.34 24.99 -22.32
CA THR A 508 -23.88 24.19 -21.20
C THR A 508 -22.93 23.10 -20.66
N GLY A 509 -22.97 22.78 -19.36
CA GLY A 509 -22.44 21.47 -18.92
C GLY A 509 -21.97 21.18 -17.48
N SER A 510 -21.72 22.17 -16.60
CA SER A 510 -21.33 21.99 -15.17
C SER A 510 -20.01 21.23 -14.85
N LEU A 511 -19.43 21.49 -13.65
CA LEU A 511 -18.18 20.88 -13.18
C LEU A 511 -18.42 19.68 -12.24
N GLY A 512 -17.54 18.69 -12.29
CA GLY A 512 -17.34 17.69 -11.23
C GLY A 512 -16.11 18.01 -10.37
N ALA A 513 -16.14 17.64 -9.09
CA ALA A 513 -15.04 17.87 -8.15
C ALA A 513 -14.05 16.68 -8.11
N ILE A 514 -12.82 16.93 -7.66
CA ILE A 514 -11.79 15.90 -7.44
C ILE A 514 -11.79 15.49 -5.97
N THR A 515 -11.88 14.19 -5.69
CA THR A 515 -11.68 13.60 -4.36
C THR A 515 -10.19 13.41 -4.05
N PRO A 516 -9.76 13.49 -2.77
CA PRO A 516 -8.36 13.31 -2.41
C PRO A 516 -7.94 11.83 -2.40
N ASP A 517 -6.69 11.57 -2.82
CA ASP A 517 -6.03 10.26 -2.70
C ASP A 517 -5.91 9.82 -1.22
N CYS A 518 -5.94 8.51 -0.97
CA CYS A 518 -5.79 7.95 0.37
C CYS A 518 -4.33 8.02 0.89
N LYS A 519 -4.14 7.90 2.22
CA LYS A 519 -2.82 7.72 2.84
C LYS A 519 -2.38 6.26 2.69
N ASN A 520 -1.30 5.98 1.95
CA ASN A 520 -0.84 4.61 1.73
C ASN A 520 0.00 4.09 2.92
N TYR A 521 -0.18 2.81 3.30
CA TYR A 521 0.75 2.07 4.15
C TYR A 521 1.08 0.71 3.54
N LYS A 522 2.37 0.39 3.43
CA LYS A 522 2.89 -0.88 2.91
C LYS A 522 3.61 -1.63 4.03
N GLN A 523 3.07 -2.77 4.45
CA GLN A 523 3.77 -3.65 5.40
C GLN A 523 4.89 -4.39 4.67
N SER A 524 6.08 -4.45 5.28
CA SER A 524 7.22 -5.19 4.72
C SER A 524 6.89 -6.69 4.63
N GLY A 525 7.17 -7.28 3.46
CA GLY A 525 6.81 -8.66 3.12
C GLY A 525 5.58 -8.81 2.21
N TYR A 526 4.85 -7.72 1.92
CA TYR A 526 3.75 -7.72 0.95
C TYR A 526 4.01 -6.74 -0.20
N ASP A 527 3.32 -6.95 -1.32
CA ASP A 527 3.67 -6.41 -2.63
C ASP A 527 2.91 -5.14 -3.03
N SER A 528 1.74 -4.85 -2.44
CA SER A 528 0.98 -3.60 -2.58
C SER A 528 0.82 -2.88 -1.23
N PHE A 529 -0.25 -2.12 -1.03
CA PHE A 529 -0.49 -1.30 0.17
C PHE A 529 -1.97 -1.23 0.57
N VAL A 530 -2.22 -0.86 1.83
CA VAL A 530 -3.54 -0.47 2.34
C VAL A 530 -3.74 1.04 2.27
N CYS A 531 -4.99 1.48 2.16
CA CYS A 531 -5.37 2.87 2.42
C CYS A 531 -5.67 3.04 3.91
N VAL A 532 -4.99 3.99 4.55
CA VAL A 532 -5.06 4.30 5.99
C VAL A 532 -6.06 5.43 6.25
N CYS A 533 -6.99 5.19 7.16
CA CYS A 533 -8.14 6.04 7.43
C CYS A 533 -8.17 6.43 8.92
N THR A 534 -8.34 7.73 9.20
CA THR A 534 -8.29 8.31 10.57
C THR A 534 -9.37 9.38 10.76
N GLU A 535 -9.62 9.83 12.00
CA GLU A 535 -10.64 10.87 12.24
C GLU A 535 -10.32 12.20 11.56
N GLY A 536 -9.03 12.55 11.47
CA GLY A 536 -8.56 13.77 10.81
C GLY A 536 -8.33 13.61 9.30
N GLN A 537 -8.28 12.38 8.81
CA GLN A 537 -8.07 12.03 7.41
C GLN A 537 -8.92 10.78 7.07
N PRO A 538 -10.22 10.96 6.76
CA PRO A 538 -11.03 9.87 6.21
C PRO A 538 -10.46 9.43 4.85
N CYS A 539 -10.72 8.18 4.48
CA CYS A 539 -10.25 7.63 3.20
C CYS A 539 -11.02 8.17 1.98
N ASP A 540 -10.53 7.80 0.80
CA ASP A 540 -11.07 8.18 -0.51
C ASP A 540 -12.56 7.83 -0.64
N LYS A 541 -13.33 8.75 -1.24
CA LYS A 541 -14.73 8.52 -1.58
C LYS A 541 -14.83 7.78 -2.90
N ILE A 542 -15.53 6.67 -2.90
CA ILE A 542 -15.71 5.80 -4.06
C ILE A 542 -16.91 6.30 -4.87
N GLU A 543 -16.60 6.93 -5.99
CA GLU A 543 -17.59 7.31 -6.99
C GLU A 543 -18.29 6.08 -7.60
N GLY A 544 -19.54 6.26 -8.02
CA GLY A 544 -20.30 5.23 -8.74
C GLY A 544 -20.18 5.34 -10.26
N PRO A 545 -20.89 4.46 -11.00
CA PRO A 545 -21.15 4.69 -12.42
C PRO A 545 -21.82 6.06 -12.63
N VAL A 546 -21.33 6.81 -13.62
CA VAL A 546 -21.80 8.15 -13.98
C VAL A 546 -22.04 8.15 -15.49
N LYS A 547 -23.33 8.16 -15.87
CA LYS A 547 -23.79 8.08 -17.27
C LYS A 547 -22.97 8.99 -18.20
N THR A 548 -22.13 8.38 -19.02
CA THR A 548 -21.32 9.08 -20.03
C THR A 548 -22.10 9.35 -21.31
N ALA A 549 -21.58 10.27 -22.13
CA ALA A 549 -22.12 10.55 -23.46
C ALA A 549 -21.90 9.35 -24.42
N ALA A 550 -22.78 9.18 -25.41
CA ALA A 550 -22.65 8.10 -26.38
C ALA A 550 -21.27 8.11 -27.09
N GLY A 551 -20.61 6.96 -27.13
CA GLY A 551 -19.25 6.80 -27.67
C GLY A 551 -18.12 7.07 -26.67
N VAL A 552 -18.43 7.42 -25.41
CA VAL A 552 -17.47 7.52 -24.30
C VAL A 552 -17.52 6.25 -23.44
N VAL A 553 -16.38 5.91 -22.85
CA VAL A 553 -16.10 4.77 -21.97
C VAL A 553 -15.45 5.32 -20.69
N THR A 554 -15.72 4.72 -19.53
CA THR A 554 -15.07 5.08 -18.26
C THR A 554 -14.37 3.86 -17.68
N LYS A 555 -13.07 3.73 -17.91
CA LYS A 555 -12.23 2.72 -17.26
C LYS A 555 -12.06 3.07 -15.77
N TRP A 556 -12.06 2.06 -14.91
CA TRP A 556 -11.79 2.17 -13.47
C TRP A 556 -10.75 1.12 -13.09
N GLU A 557 -9.59 1.53 -12.59
CA GLU A 557 -8.43 0.65 -12.48
C GLU A 557 -7.98 0.43 -11.03
N SER A 558 -7.65 -0.81 -10.66
CA SER A 558 -6.97 -1.10 -9.39
C SER A 558 -5.76 -1.98 -9.65
N SER A 559 -4.56 -1.55 -9.26
CA SER A 559 -3.30 -2.24 -9.57
C SER A 559 -2.43 -2.47 -8.33
N ARG A 560 -1.53 -3.45 -8.43
CA ARG A 560 -0.52 -3.77 -7.41
C ARG A 560 0.31 -2.54 -7.05
N ASP A 561 0.71 -1.78 -8.07
CA ASP A 561 1.64 -0.66 -7.96
C ASP A 561 0.99 0.64 -7.49
N GLY A 562 -0.34 0.77 -7.62
CA GLY A 562 -1.09 1.70 -6.76
C GLY A 562 -2.38 2.30 -7.27
N ALA A 563 -2.92 1.89 -8.42
CA ALA A 563 -4.27 2.32 -8.78
C ALA A 563 -5.29 1.78 -7.76
N ARG A 564 -6.25 2.62 -7.38
CA ARG A 564 -7.35 2.31 -6.44
C ARG A 564 -8.62 2.95 -7.01
N LEU A 565 -9.37 2.19 -7.82
CA LEU A 565 -10.50 2.70 -8.61
C LEU A 565 -10.15 3.95 -9.44
N ARG A 566 -8.95 3.98 -10.03
CA ARG A 566 -8.46 5.11 -10.83
C ARG A 566 -9.33 5.28 -12.08
N LYS A 567 -10.07 6.39 -12.14
CA LYS A 567 -11.04 6.72 -13.18
C LYS A 567 -10.37 7.33 -14.42
N GLN A 568 -10.65 6.80 -15.60
CA GLN A 568 -10.17 7.32 -16.89
C GLN A 568 -11.28 7.33 -17.94
N ALA A 569 -11.50 8.46 -18.60
CA ALA A 569 -12.40 8.55 -19.76
C ALA A 569 -11.66 8.17 -21.06
N LEU A 570 -12.33 7.37 -21.89
CA LEU A 570 -11.85 6.83 -23.17
C LEU A 570 -12.94 6.98 -24.25
N HIS A 571 -12.59 6.86 -25.52
CA HIS A 571 -13.55 6.86 -26.64
C HIS A 571 -13.60 5.52 -27.38
N PHE A 572 -14.79 5.12 -27.83
CA PHE A 572 -14.95 3.94 -28.70
C PHE A 572 -14.13 4.11 -30.00
N GLY A 573 -13.28 3.12 -30.29
CA GLY A 573 -12.37 3.16 -31.45
C GLY A 573 -11.01 3.84 -31.18
N GLN A 574 -10.78 4.38 -29.99
CA GLN A 574 -9.46 4.86 -29.56
C GLN A 574 -8.54 3.67 -29.27
N GLN A 575 -7.40 3.58 -29.97
CA GLN A 575 -6.32 2.67 -29.58
C GLN A 575 -5.41 3.40 -28.57
N LEU A 576 -5.03 2.69 -27.49
CA LEU A 576 -4.09 3.22 -26.49
C LEU A 576 -2.63 2.94 -26.84
N ASN A 577 -2.36 1.78 -27.46
CA ASN A 577 -1.04 1.41 -27.97
C ASN A 577 -0.97 1.63 -29.50
N SER A 578 0.17 2.15 -29.97
CA SER A 578 0.36 2.63 -31.35
C SER A 578 0.93 1.57 -32.32
N GLU A 579 1.44 0.45 -31.82
CA GLU A 579 1.87 -0.66 -32.67
C GLU A 579 0.68 -1.52 -33.10
N ALA A 580 0.55 -1.77 -34.41
CA ALA A 580 -0.53 -2.56 -35.00
C ALA A 580 -0.37 -4.09 -34.80
N ALA A 581 0.05 -4.51 -33.60
CA ALA A 581 -0.06 -5.88 -33.16
C ALA A 581 -1.55 -6.28 -33.01
N ALA A 582 -1.88 -7.55 -33.25
CA ALA A 582 -3.24 -8.02 -33.02
C ALA A 582 -3.42 -8.33 -31.53
N ALA A 583 -4.28 -7.57 -30.85
CA ALA A 583 -4.56 -7.66 -29.41
C ALA A 583 -4.64 -9.11 -28.91
N GLN A 584 -3.98 -9.35 -27.78
CA GLN A 584 -3.80 -10.66 -27.17
C GLN A 584 -5.15 -11.24 -26.73
N LEU A 585 -6.03 -10.38 -26.19
CA LEU A 585 -7.39 -10.72 -25.81
C LEU A 585 -8.39 -9.88 -26.62
N HIS A 586 -9.47 -10.52 -27.07
CA HIS A 586 -10.51 -9.83 -27.81
C HIS A 586 -11.88 -10.27 -27.32
N ILE A 587 -12.50 -9.41 -26.53
CA ILE A 587 -13.78 -9.59 -25.84
C ILE A 587 -14.87 -9.12 -26.79
N LYS A 588 -15.86 -9.97 -27.08
CA LYS A 588 -17.09 -9.55 -27.77
C LYS A 588 -18.22 -9.52 -26.77
N VAL A 589 -19.05 -8.48 -26.76
CA VAL A 589 -20.26 -8.40 -25.92
C VAL A 589 -21.49 -8.63 -26.79
N ASP A 590 -22.32 -9.59 -26.40
CA ASP A 590 -23.65 -9.82 -26.95
C ASP A 590 -24.69 -9.52 -25.87
N ARG A 591 -25.32 -8.33 -25.99
CA ARG A 591 -26.29 -7.80 -25.01
C ARG A 591 -27.65 -8.53 -25.06
N ASP A 592 -27.90 -9.33 -26.10
CA ASP A 592 -29.18 -10.01 -26.27
C ASP A 592 -29.23 -11.36 -25.57
N VAL A 593 -28.12 -12.09 -25.57
CA VAL A 593 -27.92 -13.28 -24.73
C VAL A 593 -27.74 -12.86 -23.26
N LYS A 594 -28.68 -13.29 -22.41
CA LYS A 594 -28.79 -12.89 -21.00
C LYS A 594 -28.76 -14.12 -20.10
N TYR A 595 -28.08 -14.00 -18.96
CA TYR A 595 -28.01 -15.00 -17.91
C TYR A 595 -28.75 -14.49 -16.66
N GLN A 596 -28.17 -14.69 -15.47
CA GLN A 596 -28.79 -14.35 -14.20
C GLN A 596 -28.80 -12.84 -13.91
N GLU A 597 -29.79 -12.43 -13.12
CA GLU A 597 -29.84 -11.11 -12.50
C GLU A 597 -28.93 -11.09 -11.26
N ILE A 598 -28.22 -9.98 -11.07
CA ILE A 598 -27.37 -9.72 -9.92
C ILE A 598 -28.26 -9.31 -8.75
N PHE A 599 -28.23 -10.16 -7.73
CA PHE A 599 -28.84 -9.96 -6.43
C PHE A 599 -28.12 -8.87 -5.64
N GLY A 600 -26.80 -8.98 -5.48
CA GLY A 600 -26.03 -8.03 -4.66
C GLY A 600 -24.69 -8.54 -4.12
N PHE A 601 -24.04 -7.69 -3.34
CA PHE A 601 -22.74 -7.94 -2.70
C PHE A 601 -22.73 -7.45 -1.25
N GLY A 602 -21.92 -8.07 -0.39
CA GLY A 602 -21.94 -7.79 1.04
C GLY A 602 -20.85 -8.47 1.84
N GLY A 603 -21.05 -8.53 3.17
CA GLY A 603 -20.21 -9.26 4.11
C GLY A 603 -20.98 -9.73 5.35
N ALA A 604 -20.30 -10.32 6.33
CA ALA A 604 -20.90 -10.85 7.54
C ALA A 604 -20.83 -9.89 8.75
N PHE A 605 -21.97 -9.65 9.38
CA PHE A 605 -22.09 -9.02 10.70
C PHE A 605 -21.77 -10.05 11.79
N THR A 606 -20.51 -10.49 11.87
CA THR A 606 -20.01 -11.34 12.95
C THR A 606 -19.89 -10.57 14.26
N ASP A 607 -19.84 -11.27 15.40
CA ASP A 607 -19.59 -10.62 16.68
C ASP A 607 -18.27 -9.84 16.64
N SER A 608 -17.23 -10.42 16.06
CA SER A 608 -15.91 -9.78 15.89
C SER A 608 -15.98 -8.50 15.05
N THR A 609 -16.72 -8.51 13.95
CA THR A 609 -16.98 -7.31 13.12
C THR A 609 -17.61 -6.19 13.95
N GLY A 610 -18.70 -6.51 14.69
CA GLY A 610 -19.38 -5.52 15.54
C GLY A 610 -18.53 -5.04 16.73
N ILE A 611 -17.77 -5.95 17.36
CA ILE A 611 -16.83 -5.64 18.45
C ILE A 611 -15.76 -4.66 17.98
N ASN A 612 -15.14 -4.90 16.81
CA ASN A 612 -14.08 -4.05 16.30
C ASN A 612 -14.60 -2.67 15.87
N ILE A 613 -15.74 -2.62 15.16
CA ILE A 613 -16.44 -1.35 14.85
C ILE A 613 -16.76 -0.56 16.13
N ASN A 614 -17.21 -1.23 17.20
CA ASN A 614 -17.51 -0.58 18.47
C ASN A 614 -16.25 -0.09 19.20
N LYS A 615 -15.16 -0.86 19.20
CA LYS A 615 -13.87 -0.45 19.82
C LYS A 615 -13.22 0.75 19.13
N MET A 616 -13.45 0.93 17.82
CA MET A 616 -12.99 2.09 17.04
C MET A 616 -13.71 3.41 17.40
N GLY A 617 -14.73 3.37 18.27
CA GLY A 617 -15.50 4.54 18.68
C GLY A 617 -16.47 5.03 17.60
N ASP A 618 -17.43 5.87 17.99
CA ASP A 618 -18.57 6.22 17.11
C ASP A 618 -18.18 6.87 15.77
N LYS A 619 -17.10 7.65 15.72
CA LYS A 619 -16.68 8.34 14.48
C LYS A 619 -16.04 7.38 13.48
N LEU A 620 -15.02 6.63 13.87
CA LEU A 620 -14.36 5.69 12.95
C LEU A 620 -15.25 4.47 12.68
N GLY A 621 -15.99 4.00 13.68
CA GLY A 621 -17.04 2.99 13.47
C GLY A 621 -18.13 3.45 12.49
N ALA A 622 -18.48 4.73 12.47
CA ALA A 622 -19.37 5.28 11.44
C ALA A 622 -18.67 5.40 10.08
N GLN A 623 -17.41 5.86 10.00
CA GLN A 623 -16.66 5.93 8.74
C GLN A 623 -16.50 4.54 8.07
N ILE A 624 -16.19 3.50 8.85
CA ILE A 624 -16.10 2.12 8.35
C ILE A 624 -17.46 1.62 7.78
N LEU A 625 -18.58 2.07 8.35
CA LEU A 625 -19.91 1.76 7.80
C LEU A 625 -20.29 2.65 6.60
N ASP A 626 -19.80 3.88 6.55
CA ASP A 626 -19.90 4.76 5.37
C ASP A 626 -19.15 4.16 4.17
N ASP A 627 -17.95 3.62 4.42
CA ASP A 627 -17.07 2.95 3.46
C ASP A 627 -17.74 1.72 2.81
N TYR A 628 -18.44 0.91 3.61
CA TYR A 628 -19.15 -0.26 3.09
C TYR A 628 -20.51 0.08 2.47
N PHE A 629 -21.35 0.83 3.17
CA PHE A 629 -22.79 0.90 2.86
C PHE A 629 -23.24 2.21 2.19
N SER A 630 -22.52 3.33 2.38
CA SER A 630 -23.00 4.62 1.87
C SER A 630 -22.85 4.79 0.36
N LYS A 631 -23.58 5.77 -0.20
CA LYS A 631 -23.41 6.26 -1.59
C LYS A 631 -21.99 6.69 -1.95
N ASP A 632 -21.17 7.05 -0.96
CA ASP A 632 -19.80 7.54 -1.13
C ASP A 632 -18.75 6.43 -0.80
N GLY A 633 -19.22 5.25 -0.39
CA GLY A 633 -18.48 4.00 -0.22
C GLY A 633 -18.84 2.97 -1.30
N ILE A 634 -18.75 1.67 -1.01
CA ILE A 634 -18.92 0.59 -2.02
C ILE A 634 -20.36 0.05 -2.19
N GLU A 635 -21.34 0.63 -1.49
CA GLU A 635 -22.79 0.33 -1.60
C GLU A 635 -23.16 -1.15 -1.40
N TYR A 636 -22.54 -1.81 -0.41
CA TYR A 636 -22.94 -3.13 0.08
C TYR A 636 -24.45 -3.19 0.39
N ASN A 637 -25.07 -4.29 -0.02
CA ASN A 637 -26.53 -4.48 -0.02
C ASN A 637 -26.96 -5.93 0.29
N VAL A 638 -26.01 -6.79 0.67
CA VAL A 638 -26.23 -8.11 1.26
C VAL A 638 -25.59 -8.11 2.66
N GLY A 639 -26.11 -8.90 3.60
CA GLY A 639 -25.46 -9.07 4.90
C GLY A 639 -25.77 -10.41 5.56
N ARG A 640 -24.72 -11.17 5.88
CA ARG A 640 -24.83 -12.43 6.63
C ARG A 640 -24.84 -12.16 8.14
N ILE A 641 -25.61 -12.91 8.91
CA ILE A 641 -25.70 -12.77 10.38
C ILE A 641 -25.56 -14.15 11.04
N PRO A 642 -24.61 -14.36 11.96
CA PRO A 642 -24.55 -15.56 12.79
C PRO A 642 -25.77 -15.69 13.72
N ILE A 643 -26.43 -16.85 13.68
CA ILE A 643 -27.51 -17.20 14.60
C ILE A 643 -26.89 -17.90 15.83
N GLY A 644 -26.62 -17.12 16.87
CA GLY A 644 -25.76 -17.55 17.98
C GLY A 644 -24.27 -17.37 17.64
N GLY A 645 -23.40 -18.07 18.39
CA GLY A 645 -21.96 -17.94 18.25
C GLY A 645 -21.38 -18.67 17.03
N CYS A 646 -20.23 -18.17 16.58
CA CYS A 646 -19.39 -18.67 15.50
C CYS A 646 -17.95 -18.89 16.01
N ASP A 647 -16.99 -19.16 15.13
CA ASP A 647 -15.56 -19.10 15.45
C ASP A 647 -15.07 -17.66 15.66
N PHE A 648 -15.61 -16.71 14.90
CA PHE A 648 -15.44 -15.25 15.07
C PHE A 648 -16.35 -14.65 16.15
N SER A 649 -16.48 -15.38 17.26
CA SER A 649 -17.06 -14.96 18.54
C SER A 649 -15.97 -14.88 19.62
N THR A 650 -16.26 -14.24 20.76
CA THR A 650 -15.35 -14.22 21.93
C THR A 650 -15.46 -15.46 22.83
N ARG A 651 -16.47 -16.31 22.59
CA ARG A 651 -16.75 -17.58 23.28
C ARG A 651 -17.60 -18.49 22.38
N ALA A 652 -17.61 -19.79 22.65
CA ALA A 652 -18.65 -20.68 22.15
C ALA A 652 -19.99 -20.36 22.85
N TYR A 653 -21.06 -20.15 22.08
CA TYR A 653 -22.41 -20.01 22.63
C TYR A 653 -23.52 -20.33 21.62
N SER A 654 -24.73 -20.54 22.13
CA SER A 654 -26.00 -20.53 21.40
C SER A 654 -26.99 -19.58 22.08
N LEU A 655 -28.13 -19.31 21.45
CA LEU A 655 -29.17 -18.44 22.00
C LEU A 655 -30.01 -19.13 23.10
N ASP A 656 -29.72 -20.39 23.43
CA ASP A 656 -30.38 -21.15 24.50
C ASP A 656 -29.46 -22.22 25.14
N ASP A 657 -28.35 -21.78 25.73
CA ASP A 657 -27.33 -22.67 26.33
C ASP A 657 -27.74 -23.34 27.66
N GLN A 658 -28.94 -23.06 28.17
CA GLN A 658 -29.45 -23.67 29.41
C GLN A 658 -29.95 -25.09 29.16
N THR A 659 -29.75 -26.01 30.11
CA THR A 659 -29.97 -27.45 29.86
C THR A 659 -31.44 -27.84 29.77
N GLU A 660 -31.81 -28.45 28.63
CA GLU A 660 -33.13 -29.04 28.31
C GLU A 660 -34.34 -28.07 28.36
N ASP A 661 -34.18 -26.85 27.83
CA ASP A 661 -35.33 -25.97 27.59
C ASP A 661 -36.12 -26.36 26.32
N ARG A 662 -36.88 -27.45 26.45
CA ARG A 662 -37.76 -27.98 25.40
C ARG A 662 -38.88 -27.03 24.94
N GLN A 663 -39.05 -25.88 25.61
CA GLN A 663 -40.06 -24.88 25.29
C GLN A 663 -39.50 -23.52 24.84
N LEU A 664 -38.16 -23.37 24.79
CA LEU A 664 -37.48 -22.12 24.42
C LEU A 664 -37.95 -20.91 25.26
N GLN A 665 -38.27 -21.12 26.55
CA GLN A 665 -38.65 -20.07 27.52
C GLN A 665 -37.46 -19.20 27.97
N LYS A 666 -36.25 -19.73 27.86
CA LYS A 666 -34.96 -19.16 28.27
C LYS A 666 -34.12 -18.74 27.08
N TRP A 667 -34.54 -19.14 25.88
CA TRP A 667 -34.03 -18.63 24.62
C TRP A 667 -34.04 -17.09 24.64
N ASN A 668 -32.91 -16.46 24.33
CA ASN A 668 -32.82 -15.01 24.23
C ASN A 668 -31.66 -14.56 23.33
N LEU A 669 -31.75 -13.34 22.82
CA LEU A 669 -30.61 -12.63 22.26
C LEU A 669 -29.55 -12.39 23.33
N THR A 670 -28.27 -12.48 22.96
CA THR A 670 -27.15 -12.23 23.89
C THR A 670 -26.60 -10.82 23.73
N ASN A 671 -25.69 -10.41 24.62
CA ASN A 671 -24.97 -9.13 24.50
C ASN A 671 -24.27 -8.98 23.14
N GLU A 672 -23.76 -10.06 22.55
CA GLU A 672 -23.15 -10.02 21.22
C GLU A 672 -24.16 -9.63 20.12
N ASP A 673 -25.43 -10.04 20.24
CA ASP A 673 -26.51 -9.55 19.37
C ASP A 673 -26.89 -8.10 19.68
N LEU A 674 -27.13 -7.80 20.97
CA LEU A 674 -27.75 -6.55 21.43
C LEU A 674 -26.81 -5.34 21.43
N ASP A 675 -25.55 -5.52 21.82
CA ASP A 675 -24.56 -4.45 21.98
C ASP A 675 -23.75 -4.22 20.69
N TYR A 676 -23.60 -5.25 19.85
CA TYR A 676 -22.72 -5.19 18.66
C TYR A 676 -23.46 -5.39 17.34
N LYS A 677 -24.10 -6.56 17.10
CA LYS A 677 -24.66 -6.89 15.78
C LYS A 677 -25.86 -6.03 15.40
N ILE A 678 -26.88 -5.96 16.25
CA ILE A 678 -28.10 -5.20 15.99
C ILE A 678 -27.81 -3.69 15.82
N PRO A 679 -27.01 -3.02 16.69
CA PRO A 679 -26.62 -1.62 16.49
C PRO A 679 -25.85 -1.40 15.18
N THR A 680 -24.92 -2.28 14.83
CA THR A 680 -24.12 -2.17 13.59
C THR A 680 -24.99 -2.34 12.35
N ILE A 681 -25.93 -3.31 12.34
CA ILE A 681 -26.90 -3.51 11.26
C ILE A 681 -27.82 -2.29 11.11
N LEU A 682 -28.30 -1.71 12.21
CA LEU A 682 -29.17 -0.52 12.17
C LEU A 682 -28.41 0.73 11.70
N LYS A 683 -27.15 0.92 12.10
CA LYS A 683 -26.26 1.96 11.55
C LYS A 683 -26.07 1.76 10.04
N ALA A 684 -25.71 0.55 9.58
CA ALA A 684 -25.55 0.24 8.16
C ALA A 684 -26.82 0.52 7.33
N LYS A 685 -27.99 0.06 7.81
CA LYS A 685 -29.30 0.29 7.16
C LYS A 685 -29.70 1.77 7.07
N ALA A 686 -29.13 2.64 7.89
CA ALA A 686 -29.38 4.09 7.85
C ALA A 686 -28.50 4.83 6.83
N LEU A 687 -27.38 4.22 6.39
CA LEU A 687 -26.43 4.79 5.42
C LEU A 687 -26.67 4.29 3.99
N ALA A 688 -27.28 3.10 3.84
CA ALA A 688 -27.44 2.42 2.56
C ALA A 688 -28.39 3.14 1.58
N THR A 689 -27.97 3.23 0.32
CA THR A 689 -28.78 3.69 -0.83
C THR A 689 -29.82 2.69 -1.29
N HIS A 690 -29.63 1.42 -0.91
CA HIS A 690 -30.41 0.27 -1.32
C HIS A 690 -30.79 -0.57 -0.10
N GLU A 691 -31.83 -1.39 -0.23
CA GLU A 691 -32.22 -2.32 0.83
C GLU A 691 -31.09 -3.33 1.10
N ILE A 692 -30.51 -3.32 2.30
CA ILE A 692 -29.59 -4.38 2.73
C ILE A 692 -30.40 -5.65 2.99
N ARG A 693 -30.22 -6.66 2.13
CA ARG A 693 -30.91 -7.94 2.23
C ARG A 693 -30.14 -8.87 3.15
N LEU A 694 -30.66 -9.00 4.37
CA LEU A 694 -30.02 -9.72 5.46
C LEU A 694 -30.41 -11.20 5.46
N PHE A 695 -29.46 -12.09 5.70
CA PHE A 695 -29.73 -13.53 5.89
C PHE A 695 -29.02 -14.10 7.11
N GLY A 696 -29.70 -15.02 7.82
CA GLY A 696 -29.15 -15.70 8.99
C GLY A 696 -28.58 -17.07 8.64
N SER A 697 -27.43 -17.44 9.23
CA SER A 697 -26.88 -18.81 9.17
C SER A 697 -26.55 -19.31 10.59
N PRO A 698 -26.95 -20.53 10.99
CA PRO A 698 -26.61 -21.11 12.28
C PRO A 698 -25.39 -22.05 12.18
N TRP A 699 -24.42 -21.88 13.07
CA TRP A 699 -23.26 -22.78 13.14
C TRP A 699 -23.54 -24.04 13.98
N SER A 700 -24.32 -23.91 15.05
CA SER A 700 -24.69 -25.03 15.91
C SER A 700 -26.03 -24.77 16.59
N ALA A 701 -26.82 -25.83 16.78
CA ALA A 701 -27.89 -25.83 17.77
C ALA A 701 -27.31 -25.82 19.20
N PRO A 702 -28.11 -25.44 20.21
CA PRO A 702 -27.76 -25.63 21.62
C PRO A 702 -27.23 -27.04 21.91
N LYS A 703 -26.15 -27.14 22.68
CA LYS A 703 -25.46 -28.41 23.01
C LYS A 703 -26.41 -29.52 23.49
N TRP A 704 -27.41 -29.17 24.30
CA TRP A 704 -28.38 -30.13 24.85
C TRP A 704 -29.32 -30.73 23.79
N MET A 705 -29.41 -30.15 22.60
CA MET A 705 -30.15 -30.70 21.45
C MET A 705 -29.30 -31.63 20.57
N LYS A 706 -27.98 -31.66 20.75
CA LYS A 706 -27.03 -32.36 19.86
C LYS A 706 -26.60 -33.73 20.39
N THR A 707 -26.27 -34.65 19.49
CA THR A 707 -25.88 -36.04 19.80
C THR A 707 -24.56 -36.15 20.57
N ASN A 708 -23.65 -35.20 20.40
CA ASN A 708 -22.36 -35.12 21.11
C ASN A 708 -22.43 -34.31 22.43
N ASN A 709 -23.54 -33.61 22.69
CA ASN A 709 -23.70 -32.67 23.80
C ASN A 709 -22.63 -31.55 23.85
N ASP A 710 -22.13 -31.12 22.68
CA ASP A 710 -21.14 -30.05 22.50
C ASP A 710 -21.66 -29.03 21.45
N LEU A 711 -21.24 -27.77 21.55
CA LEU A 711 -21.42 -26.78 20.48
C LEU A 711 -20.42 -27.00 19.34
N ALA A 712 -19.20 -27.42 19.67
CA ALA A 712 -18.16 -27.76 18.72
C ALA A 712 -18.21 -29.24 18.30
N HIS A 713 -17.19 -29.67 17.55
CA HIS A 713 -16.92 -31.06 17.16
C HIS A 713 -18.10 -31.74 16.45
N GLY A 714 -18.77 -30.99 15.56
CA GLY A 714 -19.88 -31.47 14.75
C GLY A 714 -21.03 -32.00 15.60
N GLY A 715 -21.40 -33.27 15.40
CA GLY A 715 -22.61 -33.87 15.94
C GLY A 715 -23.88 -33.35 15.25
N SER A 716 -25.01 -34.02 15.44
CA SER A 716 -26.28 -33.70 14.77
C SER A 716 -27.39 -33.49 15.80
N ILE A 717 -28.56 -32.97 15.39
CA ILE A 717 -29.75 -32.94 16.24
C ILE A 717 -30.12 -34.37 16.71
N LYS A 718 -30.50 -34.51 17.97
CA LYS A 718 -30.91 -35.78 18.59
C LYS A 718 -32.16 -36.36 17.92
N GLY A 719 -32.11 -37.67 17.62
CA GLY A 719 -33.25 -38.42 17.10
C GLY A 719 -33.46 -38.31 15.58
N PRO A 720 -34.40 -39.08 15.01
CA PRO A 720 -34.71 -39.01 13.59
C PRO A 720 -35.35 -37.66 13.23
N VAL A 721 -35.19 -37.25 11.97
CA VAL A 721 -35.80 -36.02 11.44
C VAL A 721 -37.32 -36.05 11.64
N GLY A 722 -37.89 -34.92 12.03
CA GLY A 722 -39.31 -34.80 12.40
C GLY A 722 -39.66 -35.23 13.83
N SER A 723 -38.68 -35.67 14.63
CA SER A 723 -38.85 -35.88 16.07
C SER A 723 -38.76 -34.57 16.89
N GLU A 724 -39.04 -34.64 18.20
CA GLU A 724 -39.14 -33.50 19.13
C GLU A 724 -38.00 -32.47 19.00
N TYR A 725 -36.73 -32.89 19.02
CA TYR A 725 -35.61 -31.95 18.93
C TYR A 725 -35.50 -31.24 17.57
N TRP A 726 -35.94 -31.87 16.48
CA TRP A 726 -36.02 -31.24 15.16
C TRP A 726 -37.15 -30.21 15.10
N GLN A 727 -38.29 -30.49 15.75
CA GLN A 727 -39.37 -29.51 15.89
C GLN A 727 -38.94 -28.31 16.75
N ILE A 728 -38.22 -28.55 17.85
CA ILE A 728 -37.62 -27.47 18.67
C ILE A 728 -36.61 -26.67 17.84
N TRP A 729 -35.80 -27.32 16.99
CA TRP A 729 -34.83 -26.63 16.14
C TRP A 729 -35.50 -25.73 15.09
N ALA A 730 -36.60 -26.17 14.48
CA ALA A 730 -37.41 -25.29 13.62
C ALA A 730 -38.02 -24.11 14.41
N ASN A 731 -38.47 -24.32 15.64
CA ASN A 731 -38.98 -23.24 16.50
C ASN A 731 -37.89 -22.23 16.89
N TYR A 732 -36.64 -22.66 17.06
CA TYR A 732 -35.50 -21.78 17.36
C TYR A 732 -35.25 -20.73 16.25
N PHE A 733 -35.44 -21.11 14.97
CA PHE A 733 -35.45 -20.13 13.86
C PHE A 733 -36.59 -19.11 13.99
N ILE A 734 -37.79 -19.54 14.40
CA ILE A 734 -38.94 -18.63 14.59
C ILE A 734 -38.66 -17.63 15.71
N HIS A 735 -38.07 -18.06 16.82
CA HIS A 735 -37.65 -17.18 17.90
C HIS A 735 -36.62 -16.14 17.41
N TYR A 736 -35.57 -16.58 16.69
CA TYR A 736 -34.56 -15.69 16.11
C TYR A 736 -35.15 -14.64 15.17
N LEU A 737 -35.95 -15.06 14.19
CA LEU A 737 -36.57 -14.19 13.19
C LEU A 737 -37.52 -13.17 13.84
N ASN A 738 -38.31 -13.61 14.83
CA ASN A 738 -39.22 -12.72 15.55
C ASN A 738 -38.49 -11.74 16.47
N ALA A 739 -37.40 -12.14 17.12
CA ALA A 739 -36.60 -11.29 17.98
C ALA A 739 -35.89 -10.18 17.19
N TYR A 740 -35.18 -10.51 16.11
CA TYR A 740 -34.55 -9.51 15.24
C TYR A 740 -35.59 -8.56 14.62
N LYS A 741 -36.78 -9.08 14.27
CA LYS A 741 -37.91 -8.26 13.78
C LYS A 741 -38.43 -7.27 14.84
N ALA A 742 -38.43 -7.62 16.13
CA ALA A 742 -38.76 -6.69 17.21
C ALA A 742 -37.74 -5.54 17.32
N HIS A 743 -36.49 -5.76 16.88
CA HIS A 743 -35.45 -4.73 16.72
C HIS A 743 -35.46 -4.05 15.33
N ASN A 744 -36.56 -4.14 14.56
CA ASN A 744 -36.72 -3.57 13.21
C ASN A 744 -35.75 -4.14 12.15
N ILE A 745 -35.25 -5.36 12.37
CA ILE A 745 -34.44 -6.12 11.41
C ILE A 745 -35.27 -7.29 10.88
N THR A 746 -35.71 -7.19 9.64
CA THR A 746 -36.38 -8.29 8.93
C THR A 746 -35.36 -8.96 8.00
N HIS A 747 -35.26 -10.28 8.06
CA HIS A 747 -34.44 -11.06 7.15
C HIS A 747 -35.13 -11.26 5.80
N TRP A 748 -34.33 -11.19 4.73
CA TRP A 748 -34.70 -11.65 3.39
C TRP A 748 -34.62 -13.18 3.28
N GLY A 749 -33.69 -13.81 4.01
CA GLY A 749 -33.50 -15.26 3.95
C GLY A 749 -32.81 -15.87 5.16
N ILE A 750 -32.62 -17.19 5.10
CA ILE A 750 -31.79 -17.97 6.02
C ILE A 750 -31.10 -19.09 5.26
N THR A 751 -30.01 -19.60 5.78
CA THR A 751 -29.47 -20.93 5.43
C THR A 751 -29.88 -21.93 6.52
N ILE A 752 -29.92 -23.23 6.20
CA ILE A 752 -30.36 -24.25 7.16
C ILE A 752 -29.27 -24.56 8.21
N GLN A 753 -28.00 -24.49 7.81
CA GLN A 753 -26.83 -24.84 8.61
C GLN A 753 -25.59 -24.31 7.91
N ASN A 754 -24.69 -23.66 8.65
CA ASN A 754 -23.34 -23.32 8.19
C ASN A 754 -22.49 -24.59 8.05
N GLU A 755 -21.90 -24.84 6.89
CA GLU A 755 -20.98 -25.97 6.65
C GLU A 755 -21.47 -27.35 7.17
N PRO A 756 -22.62 -27.88 6.70
CA PRO A 756 -23.25 -29.11 7.21
C PRO A 756 -22.41 -30.41 7.15
N ARG A 757 -21.23 -30.41 6.53
CA ARG A 757 -20.28 -31.54 6.55
C ARG A 757 -19.05 -31.30 7.43
N ALA A 758 -18.84 -30.09 7.92
CA ALA A 758 -17.63 -29.73 8.65
C ALA A 758 -17.70 -30.14 10.14
N ASN A 759 -16.72 -30.93 10.57
CA ASN A 759 -16.49 -31.28 11.97
C ASN A 759 -15.35 -30.43 12.53
N GLN A 760 -15.69 -29.28 13.11
CA GLN A 760 -14.74 -28.22 13.43
C GLN A 760 -14.44 -28.14 14.94
N PRO A 761 -13.28 -27.60 15.37
CA PRO A 761 -13.00 -27.31 16.78
C PRO A 761 -13.83 -26.15 17.36
N PHE A 762 -14.61 -25.47 16.51
CA PHE A 762 -15.58 -24.43 16.84
C PHE A 762 -17.03 -24.87 16.55
N ASN A 763 -17.98 -24.00 16.87
CA ASN A 763 -19.42 -24.19 16.64
C ASN A 763 -19.68 -24.82 15.26
N SER A 764 -20.19 -26.04 15.23
CA SER A 764 -20.42 -26.84 14.02
C SER A 764 -21.50 -27.89 14.23
N MET A 765 -22.28 -28.23 13.21
CA MET A 765 -23.33 -29.24 13.29
C MET A 765 -23.56 -29.95 11.95
N LEU A 766 -23.59 -31.28 11.99
CA LEU A 766 -23.54 -32.17 10.83
C LEU A 766 -24.92 -32.60 10.35
N TYR A 767 -25.09 -32.64 9.04
CA TYR A 767 -26.25 -33.16 8.31
C TYR A 767 -25.79 -34.11 7.19
N THR A 768 -26.64 -35.06 6.79
CA THR A 768 -26.61 -35.66 5.44
C THR A 768 -27.53 -34.85 4.51
N PRO A 769 -27.38 -34.94 3.17
CA PRO A 769 -28.29 -34.25 2.26
C PRO A 769 -29.75 -34.73 2.40
N GLU A 770 -29.99 -36.00 2.76
CA GLU A 770 -31.32 -36.51 3.12
C GLU A 770 -31.86 -35.83 4.38
N GLN A 771 -31.04 -35.65 5.42
CA GLN A 771 -31.47 -35.00 6.65
C GLN A 771 -31.83 -33.53 6.41
N MET A 772 -31.05 -32.80 5.60
CA MET A 772 -31.36 -31.42 5.24
C MET A 772 -32.64 -31.33 4.38
N ARG A 773 -32.79 -32.21 3.38
CA ARG A 773 -34.02 -32.36 2.57
C ARG A 773 -35.24 -32.61 3.45
N ASP A 774 -35.17 -33.63 4.30
CA ASP A 774 -36.32 -34.10 5.09
C ASP A 774 -36.67 -33.12 6.20
N PHE A 775 -35.69 -32.42 6.78
CA PHE A 775 -35.92 -31.35 7.75
C PHE A 775 -36.62 -30.17 7.09
N LEU A 776 -36.18 -29.77 5.90
CA LEU A 776 -36.82 -28.69 5.14
C LEU A 776 -38.24 -29.04 4.72
N ALA A 777 -38.44 -30.23 4.13
CA ALA A 777 -39.73 -30.70 3.64
C ALA A 777 -40.77 -30.88 4.75
N ASN A 778 -40.38 -31.54 5.85
CA ASN A 778 -41.32 -32.10 6.83
C ASN A 778 -41.35 -31.33 8.17
N THR A 779 -40.48 -30.33 8.38
CA THR A 779 -40.43 -29.60 9.65
C THR A 779 -40.18 -28.10 9.46
N LEU A 780 -39.00 -27.68 9.02
CA LEU A 780 -38.63 -26.26 8.95
C LEU A 780 -39.53 -25.46 7.99
N GLY A 781 -39.75 -25.95 6.76
CA GLY A 781 -40.61 -25.30 5.77
C GLY A 781 -42.05 -25.09 6.25
N PRO A 782 -42.75 -26.17 6.70
CA PRO A 782 -44.08 -26.05 7.30
C PRO A 782 -44.14 -25.12 8.52
N VAL A 783 -43.13 -25.14 9.40
CA VAL A 783 -43.06 -24.27 10.60
C VAL A 783 -42.85 -22.80 10.24
N LEU A 784 -42.02 -22.49 9.25
CA LEU A 784 -41.85 -21.15 8.71
C LEU A 784 -43.16 -20.63 8.11
N GLU A 785 -43.81 -21.43 7.26
CA GLU A 785 -45.08 -21.08 6.61
C GLU A 785 -46.20 -20.85 7.65
N SER A 786 -46.36 -21.74 8.64
CA SER A 786 -47.39 -21.60 9.68
C SER A 786 -47.17 -20.41 10.62
N ASN A 787 -45.92 -19.97 10.80
CA ASN A 787 -45.57 -18.80 11.63
C ASN A 787 -45.48 -17.49 10.82
N GLY A 788 -45.95 -17.48 9.57
CA GLY A 788 -46.01 -16.27 8.75
C GLY A 788 -44.69 -15.82 8.12
N TRP A 789 -43.71 -16.74 8.05
CA TRP A 789 -42.41 -16.62 7.40
C TRP A 789 -42.33 -17.50 6.14
N GLY A 790 -43.43 -17.58 5.38
CA GLY A 790 -43.54 -18.37 4.16
C GLY A 790 -42.58 -17.94 3.04
N THR A 791 -42.58 -18.71 1.95
CA THR A 791 -41.67 -18.53 0.80
C THR A 791 -41.88 -17.21 0.05
N ASP A 792 -42.99 -16.51 0.29
CA ASP A 792 -43.23 -15.13 -0.15
C ASP A 792 -42.27 -14.15 0.54
N ARG A 793 -42.02 -14.34 1.85
CA ARG A 793 -41.29 -13.42 2.74
C ARG A 793 -39.84 -13.81 3.03
N LEU A 794 -39.57 -15.11 3.18
CA LEU A 794 -38.26 -15.62 3.57
C LEU A 794 -37.74 -16.61 2.52
N LYS A 795 -36.48 -16.43 2.10
CA LYS A 795 -35.80 -17.35 1.18
C LYS A 795 -34.92 -18.32 1.97
N VAL A 796 -35.29 -19.59 1.98
CA VAL A 796 -34.46 -20.64 2.58
C VAL A 796 -33.44 -21.12 1.56
N MET A 797 -32.16 -21.08 1.93
CA MET A 797 -31.04 -21.55 1.15
C MET A 797 -30.50 -22.86 1.73
N VAL A 798 -30.09 -23.75 0.83
CA VAL A 798 -29.55 -25.08 1.17
C VAL A 798 -28.06 -25.16 0.84
N TRP A 799 -27.39 -26.20 1.34
CA TRP A 799 -25.94 -26.40 1.28
C TRP A 799 -25.14 -25.46 2.19
N ASP A 800 -24.86 -24.21 1.83
CA ASP A 800 -24.07 -23.23 2.64
C ASP A 800 -22.69 -23.80 3.02
N HIS A 801 -21.97 -24.30 1.99
CA HIS A 801 -20.67 -24.95 2.08
C HIS A 801 -19.98 -25.01 0.70
N ASN A 802 -18.84 -25.69 0.61
CA ASN A 802 -17.89 -25.56 -0.49
C ASN A 802 -18.36 -26.14 -1.85
N LEU A 803 -17.66 -25.79 -2.94
CA LEU A 803 -18.02 -26.19 -4.31
C LEU A 803 -17.79 -27.68 -4.63
N ASP A 804 -17.23 -28.47 -3.71
CA ASP A 804 -16.82 -29.86 -3.93
C ASP A 804 -18.01 -30.84 -4.01
N GLU A 805 -18.92 -30.81 -3.03
CA GLU A 805 -20.09 -31.71 -2.99
C GLU A 805 -21.40 -31.09 -3.47
N VAL A 806 -21.40 -29.79 -3.85
CA VAL A 806 -22.62 -29.01 -4.18
C VAL A 806 -23.59 -29.74 -5.12
N GLN A 807 -23.07 -30.50 -6.09
CA GLN A 807 -23.88 -31.25 -7.05
C GLN A 807 -24.66 -32.42 -6.42
N GLU A 808 -24.09 -33.12 -5.43
CA GLU A 808 -24.77 -34.21 -4.73
C GLU A 808 -25.93 -33.66 -3.90
N TRP A 809 -25.64 -32.63 -3.09
CA TRP A 809 -26.61 -31.98 -2.22
C TRP A 809 -27.78 -31.36 -2.99
N VAL A 810 -27.49 -30.67 -4.09
CA VAL A 810 -28.52 -30.14 -5.00
C VAL A 810 -29.38 -31.26 -5.59
N ARG A 811 -28.78 -32.33 -6.13
CA ARG A 811 -29.54 -33.47 -6.70
C ARG A 811 -30.44 -34.14 -5.66
N VAL A 812 -29.97 -34.34 -4.43
CA VAL A 812 -30.76 -35.02 -3.37
C VAL A 812 -31.89 -34.13 -2.84
N ILE A 813 -31.62 -32.84 -2.61
CA ILE A 813 -32.60 -31.93 -1.99
C ILE A 813 -33.69 -31.53 -2.99
N PHE A 814 -33.33 -31.07 -4.20
CA PHE A 814 -34.31 -30.56 -5.16
C PHE A 814 -35.05 -31.66 -5.95
N ALA A 815 -34.65 -32.93 -5.84
CA ALA A 815 -35.44 -34.05 -6.35
C ALA A 815 -36.73 -34.28 -5.56
N ASP A 816 -36.78 -33.91 -4.28
CA ASP A 816 -38.03 -33.91 -3.51
C ASP A 816 -38.80 -32.59 -3.72
N LYS A 817 -40.06 -32.71 -4.16
CA LYS A 817 -40.90 -31.56 -4.52
C LYS A 817 -41.34 -30.73 -3.32
N THR A 818 -41.31 -31.30 -2.12
CA THR A 818 -41.70 -30.63 -0.86
C THR A 818 -40.51 -29.81 -0.34
N ALA A 819 -39.30 -30.39 -0.34
CA ALA A 819 -38.08 -29.64 -0.07
C ALA A 819 -37.87 -28.53 -1.12
N ALA A 820 -38.03 -28.84 -2.41
CA ALA A 820 -37.92 -27.88 -3.51
C ALA A 820 -39.00 -26.78 -3.51
N LYS A 821 -40.12 -26.93 -2.78
CA LYS A 821 -41.09 -25.84 -2.54
C LYS A 821 -40.44 -24.75 -1.66
N TYR A 822 -39.81 -25.16 -0.56
CA TYR A 822 -39.28 -24.24 0.45
C TYR A 822 -37.85 -23.76 0.13
N ALA A 823 -37.03 -24.58 -0.54
CA ALA A 823 -35.71 -24.20 -1.01
C ALA A 823 -35.83 -23.17 -2.16
N ALA A 824 -35.38 -21.95 -1.90
CA ALA A 824 -35.37 -20.85 -2.86
C ALA A 824 -34.08 -20.82 -3.71
N GLY A 825 -32.97 -21.31 -3.15
CA GLY A 825 -31.66 -21.32 -3.80
C GLY A 825 -30.62 -22.15 -3.06
N THR A 826 -29.40 -22.17 -3.60
CA THR A 826 -28.24 -22.86 -3.03
C THR A 826 -27.22 -21.83 -2.55
N ALA A 827 -26.71 -22.01 -1.34
CA ALA A 827 -25.64 -21.21 -0.75
C ALA A 827 -24.28 -21.92 -0.93
N ILE A 828 -23.21 -21.19 -1.26
CA ILE A 828 -21.87 -21.76 -1.50
C ILE A 828 -20.74 -20.99 -0.82
N HIS A 829 -19.70 -21.71 -0.40
CA HIS A 829 -18.47 -21.21 0.23
C HIS A 829 -17.23 -21.45 -0.66
N TRP A 830 -16.15 -20.71 -0.44
CA TRP A 830 -14.97 -20.68 -1.32
C TRP A 830 -13.78 -21.59 -0.91
N TYR A 831 -13.79 -22.19 0.28
CA TYR A 831 -12.60 -22.81 0.93
C TYR A 831 -12.12 -24.15 0.34
N THR A 832 -12.39 -24.45 -0.93
CA THR A 832 -11.83 -25.61 -1.64
C THR A 832 -11.36 -25.23 -3.04
N HIS A 833 -10.30 -25.91 -3.50
CA HIS A 833 -9.73 -25.81 -4.85
C HIS A 833 -10.61 -26.47 -5.94
N SER A 834 -11.93 -26.29 -5.83
CA SER A 834 -12.95 -26.88 -6.69
C SER A 834 -13.29 -25.93 -7.85
N PRO A 835 -13.42 -26.42 -9.09
CA PRO A 835 -13.64 -25.54 -10.24
C PRO A 835 -15.07 -24.96 -10.23
N HIS A 836 -15.19 -23.68 -10.61
CA HIS A 836 -16.48 -22.97 -10.67
C HIS A 836 -17.53 -23.66 -11.57
N THR A 837 -17.08 -24.42 -12.58
CA THR A 837 -17.93 -25.27 -13.43
C THR A 837 -18.77 -26.30 -12.65
N ASN A 838 -18.44 -26.59 -11.39
CA ASN A 838 -19.27 -27.44 -10.53
C ASN A 838 -20.71 -26.88 -10.36
N LEU A 839 -20.90 -25.56 -10.52
CA LEU A 839 -22.18 -24.85 -10.42
C LEU A 839 -23.05 -24.96 -11.69
N ASP A 840 -22.46 -25.33 -12.84
CA ASP A 840 -23.18 -25.42 -14.13
C ASP A 840 -24.28 -26.49 -14.11
N GLU A 841 -24.02 -27.65 -13.46
CA GLU A 841 -25.02 -28.70 -13.35
C GLU A 841 -26.18 -28.32 -12.40
N PRO A 842 -25.94 -27.82 -11.16
CA PRO A 842 -26.97 -27.25 -10.31
C PRO A 842 -27.91 -26.26 -11.01
N HIS A 843 -27.36 -25.26 -11.69
CA HIS A 843 -28.16 -24.28 -12.42
C HIS A 843 -28.93 -24.91 -13.59
N LYS A 844 -28.30 -25.83 -14.34
CA LYS A 844 -28.94 -26.53 -15.46
C LYS A 844 -30.06 -27.48 -15.03
N LEU A 845 -29.96 -28.09 -13.85
CA LEU A 845 -31.01 -28.96 -13.28
C LEU A 845 -32.17 -28.12 -12.71
N HIS A 846 -31.85 -26.99 -12.07
CA HIS A 846 -32.80 -26.17 -11.33
C HIS A 846 -32.65 -24.67 -11.65
N PRO A 847 -32.94 -24.23 -12.90
CA PRO A 847 -32.72 -22.85 -13.33
C PRO A 847 -33.71 -21.85 -12.71
N ASP A 848 -34.76 -22.33 -12.01
CA ASP A 848 -35.65 -21.53 -11.18
C ASP A 848 -35.06 -21.22 -9.78
N LYS A 849 -33.92 -21.82 -9.44
CA LYS A 849 -33.23 -21.65 -8.15
C LYS A 849 -31.98 -20.82 -8.33
N PHE A 850 -31.81 -19.82 -7.48
CA PHE A 850 -30.58 -19.01 -7.49
C PHE A 850 -29.42 -19.77 -6.82
N ILE A 851 -28.19 -19.38 -7.13
CA ILE A 851 -26.98 -19.78 -6.42
C ILE A 851 -26.33 -18.51 -5.87
N LEU A 852 -26.00 -18.46 -4.58
CA LEU A 852 -25.41 -17.30 -3.92
C LEU A 852 -24.11 -17.71 -3.21
N SER A 853 -23.00 -17.01 -3.46
CA SER A 853 -21.81 -17.19 -2.62
C SER A 853 -22.06 -16.48 -1.29
N THR A 854 -22.17 -17.25 -0.21
CA THR A 854 -22.64 -16.79 1.10
C THR A 854 -21.52 -16.51 2.09
N GLU A 855 -20.31 -16.98 1.84
CA GLU A 855 -19.16 -16.84 2.74
C GLU A 855 -17.84 -17.11 2.00
N ALA A 856 -16.85 -16.23 2.19
CA ALA A 856 -15.51 -16.36 1.63
C ALA A 856 -14.51 -15.44 2.38
N CYS A 857 -13.30 -15.93 2.64
CA CYS A 857 -12.17 -15.11 3.13
C CYS A 857 -10.81 -15.77 2.86
N MET A 858 -9.73 -15.07 3.20
CA MET A 858 -8.35 -15.53 3.04
C MET A 858 -7.61 -15.60 4.38
N GLY A 859 -6.68 -16.54 4.49
CA GLY A 859 -5.83 -16.73 5.68
C GLY A 859 -4.65 -17.66 5.38
N PRO A 860 -3.86 -18.04 6.40
CA PRO A 860 -3.98 -17.62 7.80
C PRO A 860 -3.39 -16.22 8.06
N GLY A 861 -4.00 -15.48 8.98
CA GLY A 861 -3.54 -14.18 9.47
C GLY A 861 -3.79 -13.00 8.54
N VAL A 862 -3.46 -11.80 9.04
CA VAL A 862 -3.58 -10.51 8.33
C VAL A 862 -2.32 -10.19 7.56
N ARG A 863 -2.48 -9.71 6.32
CA ARG A 863 -1.43 -9.37 5.37
C ARG A 863 -1.64 -7.96 4.80
N LEU A 864 -1.21 -6.92 5.51
CA LEU A 864 -1.55 -5.53 5.16
C LEU A 864 -0.90 -5.10 3.83
N GLY A 865 -1.71 -4.99 2.79
CA GLY A 865 -1.27 -4.61 1.44
C GLY A 865 -0.97 -5.79 0.51
N ALA A 866 -1.31 -7.03 0.87
CA ALA A 866 -1.19 -8.20 0.00
C ALA A 866 -2.09 -8.09 -1.25
N TRP A 867 -1.49 -8.02 -2.43
CA TRP A 867 -2.22 -7.93 -3.71
C TRP A 867 -2.84 -9.26 -4.14
N GLU A 868 -2.29 -10.39 -3.70
CA GLU A 868 -2.86 -11.71 -3.96
C GLU A 868 -4.26 -11.86 -3.33
N LEU A 869 -4.59 -11.07 -2.30
CA LEU A 869 -5.96 -10.95 -1.78
C LEU A 869 -6.92 -10.35 -2.81
N ALA A 870 -6.51 -9.26 -3.49
CA ALA A 870 -7.31 -8.61 -4.51
C ALA A 870 -7.49 -9.50 -5.75
N GLN A 871 -6.42 -10.19 -6.17
CA GLN A 871 -6.47 -11.13 -7.29
C GLN A 871 -7.38 -12.33 -6.98
N ALA A 872 -7.26 -12.94 -5.79
CA ALA A 872 -8.06 -14.10 -5.41
C ALA A 872 -9.55 -13.76 -5.24
N TYR A 873 -9.88 -12.62 -4.60
CA TYR A 873 -11.27 -12.12 -4.55
C TYR A 873 -11.82 -11.85 -5.96
N GLY A 874 -11.08 -11.11 -6.80
CA GLY A 874 -11.51 -10.80 -8.17
C GLY A 874 -11.72 -12.05 -9.03
N TYR A 875 -10.84 -13.04 -8.92
CA TYR A 875 -10.93 -14.32 -9.60
C TYR A 875 -12.18 -15.11 -9.17
N ASP A 876 -12.44 -15.27 -7.87
CA ASP A 876 -13.58 -16.06 -7.40
C ASP A 876 -14.92 -15.38 -7.66
N ILE A 877 -15.03 -14.07 -7.41
CA ILE A 877 -16.27 -13.34 -7.67
C ILE A 877 -16.62 -13.40 -9.16
N LEU A 878 -15.68 -13.09 -10.06
CA LEU A 878 -15.95 -13.11 -11.51
C LEU A 878 -16.10 -14.54 -12.06
N GLY A 879 -15.39 -15.52 -11.49
CA GLY A 879 -15.52 -16.93 -11.83
C GLY A 879 -16.90 -17.48 -11.46
N THR A 880 -17.32 -17.32 -10.21
CA THR A 880 -18.65 -17.75 -9.74
C THR A 880 -19.80 -17.02 -10.47
N LEU A 881 -19.66 -15.72 -10.75
CA LEU A 881 -20.64 -14.98 -11.57
C LEU A 881 -20.71 -15.50 -13.02
N ASN A 882 -19.59 -15.93 -13.59
CA ASN A 882 -19.60 -16.60 -14.90
C ASN A 882 -20.25 -17.99 -14.87
N HIS A 883 -20.29 -18.62 -13.69
CA HIS A 883 -20.92 -19.91 -13.40
C HIS A 883 -22.20 -19.77 -12.55
N HIS A 884 -23.04 -18.80 -12.95
CA HIS A 884 -24.45 -18.65 -12.55
C HIS A 884 -24.75 -18.15 -11.12
N THR A 885 -23.77 -17.71 -10.31
CA THR A 885 -24.11 -17.08 -9.03
C THR A 885 -24.75 -15.71 -9.21
N VAL A 886 -25.68 -15.35 -8.33
CA VAL A 886 -26.38 -14.05 -8.35
C VAL A 886 -25.67 -12.98 -7.53
N GLY A 887 -24.66 -13.33 -6.74
CA GLY A 887 -24.00 -12.41 -5.82
C GLY A 887 -22.95 -13.09 -4.96
N TRP A 888 -22.23 -12.29 -4.17
CA TRP A 888 -21.08 -12.75 -3.39
C TRP A 888 -20.97 -12.02 -2.05
N THR A 889 -20.64 -12.76 -0.99
CA THR A 889 -20.64 -12.28 0.40
C THR A 889 -19.31 -12.59 1.06
N ASP A 890 -18.59 -11.53 1.43
CA ASP A 890 -17.35 -11.57 2.21
C ASP A 890 -17.60 -12.10 3.64
N TRP A 891 -16.53 -12.46 4.35
CA TRP A 891 -16.62 -12.91 5.73
C TRP A 891 -16.70 -11.75 6.73
N ASN A 892 -15.83 -11.73 7.74
CA ASN A 892 -15.73 -10.60 8.67
C ASN A 892 -15.45 -9.32 7.89
N MET A 893 -16.36 -8.35 7.95
CA MET A 893 -16.12 -7.04 7.32
C MET A 893 -15.06 -6.23 8.07
N VAL A 894 -14.80 -6.54 9.36
CA VAL A 894 -13.77 -5.87 10.16
C VAL A 894 -13.09 -6.83 11.13
N LEU A 895 -11.78 -7.04 10.96
CA LEU A 895 -10.93 -7.71 11.95
C LEU A 895 -9.91 -6.73 12.56
N ASP A 896 -9.39 -7.06 13.73
CA ASP A 896 -8.25 -6.34 14.31
C ASP A 896 -6.93 -6.75 13.65
N THR A 897 -5.83 -6.04 13.94
CA THR A 897 -4.49 -6.34 13.42
C THR A 897 -3.94 -7.72 13.81
N SER A 898 -4.60 -8.48 14.69
CA SER A 898 -4.27 -9.89 14.94
C SER A 898 -4.98 -10.86 14.00
N GLY A 899 -6.00 -10.40 13.26
CA GLY A 899 -6.93 -11.23 12.48
C GLY A 899 -8.08 -11.77 13.32
N GLY A 900 -8.55 -11.01 14.30
CA GLY A 900 -9.56 -11.43 15.28
C GLY A 900 -10.51 -10.32 15.74
N PRO A 901 -11.18 -10.48 16.90
CA PRO A 901 -11.03 -11.60 17.83
C PRO A 901 -11.53 -12.95 17.28
N SER A 902 -11.15 -14.04 17.93
CA SER A 902 -11.74 -15.38 17.77
C SER A 902 -11.42 -16.19 19.01
N TRP A 903 -12.40 -16.94 19.53
CA TRP A 903 -12.25 -17.77 20.74
C TRP A 903 -11.41 -19.03 20.52
N ILE A 904 -11.16 -19.40 19.26
CA ILE A 904 -10.22 -20.47 18.92
C ILE A 904 -8.79 -19.89 18.90
N PRO A 905 -7.86 -20.44 19.69
CA PRO A 905 -6.46 -20.04 19.65
C PRO A 905 -5.85 -20.27 18.27
N GLY A 906 -5.23 -19.24 17.69
CA GLY A 906 -4.58 -19.32 16.37
C GLY A 906 -5.51 -19.24 15.15
N ASN A 907 -6.83 -19.32 15.32
CA ASN A 907 -7.79 -19.11 14.23
C ASN A 907 -7.82 -17.63 13.85
N ARG A 908 -7.06 -17.23 12.83
CA ARG A 908 -6.88 -15.85 12.39
C ARG A 908 -6.93 -15.78 10.88
N PHE A 909 -7.63 -14.79 10.35
CA PHE A 909 -7.84 -14.58 8.92
C PHE A 909 -7.67 -13.08 8.59
N ASP A 910 -7.68 -12.77 7.30
CA ASP A 910 -7.73 -11.41 6.78
C ASP A 910 -9.19 -10.91 6.64
N SER A 911 -9.35 -9.62 6.38
CA SER A 911 -10.64 -8.93 6.23
C SER A 911 -10.45 -7.69 5.37
N PRO A 912 -11.38 -7.32 4.46
CA PRO A 912 -11.19 -6.17 3.57
C PRO A 912 -10.99 -4.83 4.31
N ILE A 913 -11.46 -4.70 5.56
CA ILE A 913 -11.01 -3.65 6.48
C ILE A 913 -10.35 -4.25 7.73
N ILE A 914 -9.18 -3.73 8.10
CA ILE A 914 -8.46 -4.06 9.34
C ILE A 914 -8.42 -2.86 10.28
N ALA A 915 -8.83 -3.04 11.53
CA ALA A 915 -8.81 -2.02 12.58
C ALA A 915 -7.50 -2.07 13.39
N ASN A 916 -6.73 -0.98 13.37
CA ASN A 916 -5.60 -0.78 14.28
C ASN A 916 -6.07 -0.03 15.54
N LEU A 917 -6.47 -0.83 16.53
CA LEU A 917 -7.02 -0.35 17.80
C LEU A 917 -6.01 0.48 18.62
N ASP A 918 -4.71 0.19 18.51
CA ASP A 918 -3.65 0.84 19.28
C ASP A 918 -3.31 2.23 18.73
N ALA A 919 -3.31 2.37 17.39
CA ALA A 919 -3.08 3.65 16.71
C ALA A 919 -4.37 4.46 16.46
N HIS A 920 -5.55 3.87 16.73
CA HIS A 920 -6.86 4.45 16.48
C HIS A 920 -7.07 4.88 15.01
N GLU A 921 -6.66 4.00 14.10
CA GLU A 921 -6.81 4.11 12.63
C GLU A 921 -7.28 2.78 12.03
N TYR A 922 -7.79 2.78 10.79
CA TYR A 922 -8.13 1.54 10.08
C TYR A 922 -7.58 1.51 8.66
N TYR A 923 -7.55 0.31 8.09
CA TYR A 923 -6.86 -0.02 6.85
C TYR A 923 -7.83 -0.67 5.86
N ARG A 924 -8.13 -0.02 4.72
CA ARG A 924 -8.79 -0.67 3.58
C ARG A 924 -7.75 -1.51 2.82
N GLN A 925 -7.89 -2.82 2.85
CA GLN A 925 -7.03 -3.79 2.14
C GLN A 925 -7.24 -3.73 0.61
N PRO A 926 -6.30 -4.26 -0.20
CA PRO A 926 -6.52 -4.46 -1.63
C PRO A 926 -7.82 -5.23 -1.97
N SER A 927 -8.24 -6.18 -1.13
CA SER A 927 -9.51 -6.92 -1.28
C SER A 927 -10.75 -6.03 -1.17
N PHE A 928 -10.72 -4.91 -0.43
CA PHE A 928 -11.82 -3.93 -0.40
C PHE A 928 -12.02 -3.28 -1.77
N TYR A 929 -10.93 -2.92 -2.44
CA TYR A 929 -10.96 -2.34 -3.79
C TYR A 929 -11.25 -3.40 -4.87
N ALA A 930 -10.99 -4.68 -4.61
CA ALA A 930 -11.50 -5.78 -5.44
C ALA A 930 -13.02 -5.92 -5.29
N MET A 931 -13.55 -5.98 -4.06
CA MET A 931 -15.00 -6.01 -3.79
C MET A 931 -15.72 -4.80 -4.39
N ALA A 932 -15.11 -3.61 -4.35
CA ALA A 932 -15.66 -2.40 -4.92
C ALA A 932 -15.96 -2.50 -6.43
N HIS A 933 -15.09 -3.15 -7.21
CA HIS A 933 -15.28 -3.35 -8.65
C HIS A 933 -16.56 -4.14 -9.00
N PHE A 934 -17.07 -4.93 -8.06
CA PHE A 934 -18.35 -5.63 -8.20
C PHE A 934 -19.47 -4.87 -7.50
N ALA A 935 -19.35 -4.60 -6.20
CA ALA A 935 -20.40 -4.02 -5.38
C ALA A 935 -20.90 -2.65 -5.88
N LYS A 936 -19.98 -1.78 -6.32
CA LYS A 936 -20.29 -0.41 -6.72
C LYS A 936 -20.95 -0.31 -8.10
N PHE A 937 -20.56 -1.19 -9.02
CA PHE A 937 -20.93 -1.11 -10.44
C PHE A 937 -22.00 -2.13 -10.85
N LEU A 938 -22.03 -3.31 -10.21
CA LEU A 938 -23.04 -4.36 -10.41
C LEU A 938 -24.17 -4.23 -9.36
N ARG A 939 -24.82 -3.07 -9.34
CA ARG A 939 -25.96 -2.80 -8.46
C ARG A 939 -27.11 -3.80 -8.71
N PRO A 940 -27.97 -4.07 -7.70
CA PRO A 940 -29.06 -5.03 -7.83
C PRO A 940 -29.95 -4.77 -9.06
N GLY A 941 -30.29 -5.82 -9.80
CA GLY A 941 -31.01 -5.72 -11.07
C GLY A 941 -30.12 -5.54 -12.31
N ALA A 942 -28.80 -5.47 -12.16
CA ALA A 942 -27.89 -5.70 -13.28
C ALA A 942 -28.04 -7.15 -13.78
N VAL A 943 -27.81 -7.42 -15.06
CA VAL A 943 -27.97 -8.76 -15.65
C VAL A 943 -26.70 -9.14 -16.38
N ARG A 944 -26.13 -10.32 -16.10
CA ARG A 944 -24.99 -10.84 -16.86
C ARG A 944 -25.41 -11.06 -18.32
N VAL A 945 -24.60 -10.60 -19.26
CA VAL A 945 -24.77 -10.82 -20.70
C VAL A 945 -23.59 -11.62 -21.26
N ASP A 946 -23.72 -12.18 -22.47
CA ASP A 946 -22.65 -13.02 -23.03
C ASP A 946 -21.43 -12.19 -23.45
N SER A 947 -20.25 -12.72 -23.13
CA SER A 947 -18.95 -12.05 -23.31
C SER A 947 -17.89 -12.96 -23.95
N PRO A 948 -18.15 -13.58 -25.13
CA PRO A 948 -17.26 -14.56 -25.71
C PRO A 948 -15.90 -13.96 -26.08
N ILE A 949 -14.85 -14.50 -25.46
CA ILE A 949 -13.46 -14.09 -25.64
C ILE A 949 -12.76 -14.86 -26.76
N VAL A 950 -11.88 -14.17 -27.48
CA VAL A 950 -10.92 -14.76 -28.42
C VAL A 950 -9.50 -14.47 -27.89
N ILE A 951 -8.90 -15.47 -27.26
CA ILE A 951 -7.53 -15.41 -26.73
C ILE A 951 -6.52 -15.71 -27.86
N ARG A 952 -5.41 -15.00 -27.86
CA ARG A 952 -4.19 -15.25 -28.62
C ARG A 952 -3.03 -15.41 -27.63
N ASN A 953 -1.99 -16.14 -28.01
CA ASN A 953 -0.73 -16.26 -27.28
C ASN A 953 -0.81 -16.81 -25.83
N ASN A 954 -1.90 -17.46 -25.42
CA ASN A 954 -2.08 -18.17 -24.13
C ASN A 954 -2.06 -17.28 -22.87
N THR A 955 -2.61 -16.08 -22.90
CA THR A 955 -2.73 -15.22 -21.70
C THR A 955 -3.84 -15.67 -20.73
N GLU A 956 -3.63 -15.46 -19.43
CA GLU A 956 -4.57 -15.88 -18.37
C GLU A 956 -5.39 -14.69 -17.80
N ALA A 957 -6.58 -14.44 -18.38
CA ALA A 957 -7.52 -13.42 -17.90
C ALA A 957 -8.95 -13.95 -17.73
N THR A 958 -9.62 -13.52 -16.66
CA THR A 958 -11.05 -13.75 -16.41
C THR A 958 -11.85 -12.53 -16.86
N VAL A 959 -12.95 -12.73 -17.59
CA VAL A 959 -13.79 -11.63 -18.15
C VAL A 959 -15.27 -11.91 -17.89
N GLY A 960 -16.07 -10.88 -17.63
CA GLY A 960 -17.53 -10.96 -17.66
C GLY A 960 -18.19 -9.62 -17.97
N ALA A 961 -19.24 -9.63 -18.80
CA ALA A 961 -20.03 -8.45 -19.16
C ALA A 961 -21.41 -8.45 -18.48
N PHE A 962 -21.88 -7.26 -18.09
CA PHE A 962 -23.12 -7.08 -17.35
C PHE A 962 -23.86 -5.84 -17.84
N ARG A 963 -25.17 -5.92 -18.02
CA ARG A 963 -26.04 -4.81 -18.40
C ARG A 963 -26.74 -4.26 -17.17
N THR A 964 -26.55 -2.97 -16.87
CA THR A 964 -27.12 -2.34 -15.65
C THR A 964 -28.64 -2.15 -15.76
N PRO A 965 -29.37 -1.87 -14.66
CA PRO A 965 -30.78 -1.46 -14.72
C PRO A 965 -31.01 -0.22 -15.60
N GLN A 966 -30.00 0.62 -15.74
CA GLN A 966 -29.98 1.83 -16.58
C GLN A 966 -29.61 1.54 -18.05
N ASN A 967 -29.42 0.27 -18.42
CA ASN A 967 -29.05 -0.24 -19.74
C ASN A 967 -27.61 0.11 -20.22
N SER A 968 -26.75 0.60 -19.31
CA SER A 968 -25.29 0.70 -19.47
C SER A 968 -24.64 -0.70 -19.49
N THR A 969 -23.33 -0.83 -19.76
CA THR A 969 -22.66 -2.13 -19.92
C THR A 969 -21.30 -2.20 -19.23
N VAL A 970 -21.25 -2.82 -18.04
CA VAL A 970 -20.02 -3.04 -17.28
C VAL A 970 -19.26 -4.24 -17.85
N VAL A 971 -17.94 -4.17 -17.94
CA VAL A 971 -17.07 -5.26 -18.44
C VAL A 971 -15.90 -5.44 -17.45
N ILE A 972 -16.00 -6.42 -16.57
CA ILE A 972 -14.97 -6.66 -15.56
C ILE A 972 -13.91 -7.59 -16.17
N VAL A 973 -12.64 -7.17 -16.10
CA VAL A 973 -11.47 -7.96 -16.49
C VAL A 973 -10.57 -8.16 -15.26
N VAL A 974 -10.13 -9.39 -15.03
CA VAL A 974 -9.14 -9.76 -14.01
C VAL A 974 -7.96 -10.38 -14.73
N ASN A 975 -6.79 -9.72 -14.66
CA ASN A 975 -5.54 -10.25 -15.18
C ASN A 975 -4.91 -11.14 -14.10
N ASN A 976 -4.87 -12.44 -14.37
CA ASN A 976 -4.28 -13.42 -13.47
C ASN A 976 -2.78 -13.64 -13.78
N ASP A 977 -2.28 -13.03 -14.84
CA ASP A 977 -0.93 -13.19 -15.37
C ASP A 977 0.09 -12.20 -14.76
N GLU A 978 1.38 -12.48 -14.95
CA GLU A 978 2.49 -11.61 -14.55
C GLU A 978 2.89 -10.61 -15.65
N THR A 979 2.06 -10.42 -16.67
CA THR A 979 2.31 -9.52 -17.82
C THR A 979 1.07 -8.72 -18.21
N ASP A 980 1.27 -7.48 -18.67
CA ASP A 980 0.25 -6.67 -19.34
C ASP A 980 -0.42 -7.42 -20.51
N ILE A 981 -1.76 -7.44 -20.49
CA ILE A 981 -2.58 -8.04 -21.55
C ILE A 981 -3.21 -6.93 -22.41
N ASP A 982 -2.70 -6.75 -23.64
CA ASP A 982 -3.39 -5.96 -24.67
C ASP A 982 -4.75 -6.58 -24.98
N PHE A 983 -5.84 -5.88 -24.66
CA PHE A 983 -7.19 -6.32 -25.00
C PHE A 983 -8.02 -5.31 -25.79
N THR A 984 -9.10 -5.81 -26.42
CA THR A 984 -10.09 -5.02 -27.16
C THR A 984 -11.50 -5.49 -26.84
N VAL A 985 -12.45 -4.56 -26.74
CA VAL A 985 -13.88 -4.84 -26.53
C VAL A 985 -14.68 -4.49 -27.79
N GLU A 986 -15.38 -5.47 -28.37
CA GLU A 986 -16.32 -5.29 -29.48
C GLU A 986 -17.77 -5.42 -28.96
N ASP A 987 -18.50 -4.32 -28.90
CA ASP A 987 -19.92 -4.28 -28.49
C ASP A 987 -20.82 -4.12 -29.73
N ARG A 988 -21.68 -5.11 -30.01
CA ARG A 988 -22.38 -5.22 -31.30
C ARG A 988 -23.70 -4.44 -31.36
N LEU A 989 -23.55 -3.11 -31.44
CA LEU A 989 -24.53 -2.13 -31.94
C LEU A 989 -25.96 -2.21 -31.36
N ALA A 990 -26.28 -1.23 -30.52
CA ALA A 990 -27.56 -0.53 -30.63
C ALA A 990 -27.30 0.89 -31.18
N THR A 991 -27.79 1.20 -32.38
CA THR A 991 -27.71 2.54 -32.95
C THR A 991 -28.53 3.53 -32.11
N GLY A 992 -27.86 4.41 -31.38
CA GLY A 992 -28.50 5.42 -30.52
C GLY A 992 -28.66 5.04 -29.05
N ALA A 993 -28.00 3.98 -28.57
CA ALA A 993 -27.87 3.74 -27.13
C ALA A 993 -26.76 4.64 -26.51
N ASP A 994 -26.96 5.05 -25.26
CA ASP A 994 -25.88 5.61 -24.45
C ASP A 994 -24.92 4.50 -24.02
N TYR A 995 -23.64 4.85 -23.90
CA TYR A 995 -22.60 3.93 -23.46
C TYR A 995 -21.96 4.47 -22.18
N GLU A 996 -22.00 3.68 -21.12
CA GLU A 996 -20.82 3.50 -20.25
C GLU A 996 -20.31 2.09 -20.57
N VAL A 997 -19.03 1.97 -20.90
CA VAL A 997 -18.27 0.75 -20.58
C VAL A 997 -17.44 1.04 -19.35
N ILE A 998 -17.45 0.09 -18.42
CA ILE A 998 -16.69 0.13 -17.17
C ILE A 998 -15.73 -1.05 -17.22
N ASP A 999 -14.53 -0.78 -17.75
CA ASP A 999 -13.39 -1.70 -17.69
C ASP A 999 -12.82 -1.64 -16.27
N ALA A 1000 -12.99 -2.72 -15.52
CA ALA A 1000 -12.13 -3.03 -14.38
C ALA A 1000 -10.91 -3.82 -14.90
N ILE A 1001 -9.71 -3.51 -14.39
CA ILE A 1001 -8.50 -4.33 -14.58
C ILE A 1001 -7.83 -4.49 -13.21
N ILE A 1002 -7.42 -5.72 -12.90
CA ILE A 1002 -6.65 -6.12 -11.71
C ILE A 1002 -5.43 -6.93 -12.18
N GLY A 1003 -4.18 -6.50 -11.92
CA GLY A 1003 -2.98 -7.37 -12.03
C GLY A 1003 -1.71 -6.74 -12.63
N HIS A 1004 -0.56 -6.97 -11.96
CA HIS A 1004 0.81 -7.17 -12.49
C HIS A 1004 1.67 -7.83 -11.34
N PRO A 1005 3.02 -7.99 -11.35
CA PRO A 1005 3.70 -9.27 -11.13
C PRO A 1005 4.28 -9.54 -9.72
N PHE A 1006 4.60 -10.81 -9.42
CA PHE A 1006 5.39 -11.18 -8.23
C PHE A 1006 6.89 -10.87 -8.44
N GLN A 1007 7.60 -10.51 -7.36
CA GLN A 1007 9.04 -10.22 -7.45
C GLN A 1007 9.94 -11.46 -7.35
N THR A 1008 9.47 -12.59 -6.82
CA THR A 1008 10.28 -13.81 -6.80
C THR A 1008 9.57 -15.04 -7.38
N THR A 1009 10.34 -15.85 -8.10
CA THR A 1009 9.93 -17.20 -8.52
C THR A 1009 9.66 -18.12 -7.32
N GLN A 1010 10.09 -17.74 -6.12
CA GLN A 1010 9.96 -18.51 -4.88
C GLN A 1010 8.59 -18.29 -4.23
N GLU A 1011 8.08 -17.06 -4.19
CA GLU A 1011 6.70 -16.74 -3.81
C GLU A 1011 5.71 -17.34 -4.82
N LEU A 1012 5.98 -17.21 -6.13
CA LEU A 1012 5.17 -17.83 -7.18
C LEU A 1012 5.15 -19.37 -7.07
N MET A 1013 6.25 -19.99 -6.64
CA MET A 1013 6.29 -21.44 -6.34
C MET A 1013 5.55 -21.80 -5.04
N GLN A 1014 5.51 -20.91 -4.04
CA GLN A 1014 4.71 -21.13 -2.83
C GLN A 1014 3.21 -20.96 -3.10
N PHE A 1015 2.81 -19.91 -3.83
CA PHE A 1015 1.43 -19.68 -4.25
C PHE A 1015 0.91 -20.86 -5.10
N ARG A 1016 1.65 -21.26 -6.15
CA ARG A 1016 1.30 -22.44 -6.99
C ARG A 1016 1.42 -23.79 -6.28
N ALA A 1017 2.02 -23.85 -5.09
CA ALA A 1017 2.05 -25.06 -4.25
C ALA A 1017 0.90 -25.10 -3.21
N LEU A 1018 0.43 -23.93 -2.75
CA LEU A 1018 -0.74 -23.79 -1.88
C LEU A 1018 -2.05 -23.92 -2.69
N TYR A 1019 -2.07 -23.36 -3.91
CA TYR A 1019 -3.23 -23.32 -4.81
C TYR A 1019 -2.85 -23.92 -6.20
N PRO A 1020 -2.84 -25.27 -6.35
CA PRO A 1020 -2.27 -25.93 -7.54
C PRO A 1020 -3.03 -25.70 -8.86
N GLU A 1021 -4.30 -25.32 -8.79
CA GLU A 1021 -5.19 -25.03 -9.92
C GLU A 1021 -4.69 -23.84 -10.76
N TYR A 1022 -4.07 -22.82 -10.12
CA TYR A 1022 -3.33 -21.70 -10.73
C TYR A 1022 -2.01 -22.14 -11.43
N SER A 1023 -1.86 -23.43 -11.71
CA SER A 1023 -0.80 -24.01 -12.54
C SER A 1023 -1.29 -25.06 -13.55
N LYS A 1024 -2.60 -25.39 -13.57
CA LYS A 1024 -3.17 -26.49 -14.39
C LYS A 1024 -4.65 -26.30 -14.77
N VAL A 1025 -4.95 -25.34 -15.64
CA VAL A 1025 -6.20 -25.40 -16.44
C VAL A 1025 -5.88 -25.76 -17.89
N TYR A 1026 -6.26 -26.97 -18.30
CA TYR A 1026 -6.01 -27.49 -19.64
C TYR A 1026 -7.07 -27.04 -20.65
N VAL A 1027 -6.61 -26.66 -21.85
CA VAL A 1027 -7.17 -26.99 -23.19
C VAL A 1027 -8.69 -27.28 -23.24
N THR A 1028 -9.54 -26.35 -22.80
CA THR A 1028 -11.00 -26.56 -22.82
C THR A 1028 -11.77 -25.29 -23.18
N HIS A 1029 -11.69 -24.82 -24.44
CA HIS A 1029 -12.77 -24.01 -25.07
C HIS A 1029 -12.74 -23.96 -26.63
N TYR A 1030 -12.35 -25.05 -27.32
CA TYR A 1030 -12.41 -25.13 -28.79
C TYR A 1030 -13.72 -25.74 -29.36
N THR A 1031 -14.75 -25.84 -28.52
CA THR A 1031 -16.01 -26.57 -28.75
C THR A 1031 -16.93 -25.98 -29.83
N GLY A 1032 -16.75 -24.71 -30.22
CA GLY A 1032 -17.54 -24.07 -31.29
C GLY A 1032 -17.05 -24.36 -32.73
N ALA A 1033 -15.74 -24.53 -32.92
CA ALA A 1033 -15.13 -24.80 -34.22
C ALA A 1033 -14.84 -26.30 -34.42
N VAL A 1034 -14.30 -26.98 -33.41
CA VAL A 1034 -13.98 -28.42 -33.51
C VAL A 1034 -15.25 -29.27 -33.63
N LYS A 1035 -16.42 -28.84 -33.15
CA LYS A 1035 -17.68 -29.56 -33.45
C LYS A 1035 -18.00 -29.59 -34.94
N ARG A 1036 -17.75 -28.50 -35.70
CA ARG A 1036 -17.95 -28.47 -37.16
C ARG A 1036 -16.84 -29.24 -37.89
N LEU A 1037 -15.60 -29.18 -37.41
CA LEU A 1037 -14.48 -29.90 -38.04
C LEU A 1037 -14.52 -31.42 -37.79
N ASN A 1038 -14.84 -31.88 -36.58
CA ASN A 1038 -14.98 -33.32 -36.26
C ASN A 1038 -16.26 -33.95 -36.85
N GLN A 1039 -17.26 -33.14 -37.23
CA GLN A 1039 -18.41 -33.64 -37.99
C GLN A 1039 -18.06 -33.88 -39.47
N ALA A 1040 -17.02 -33.22 -40.00
CA ALA A 1040 -16.45 -33.49 -41.32
C ALA A 1040 -15.38 -34.60 -41.29
N LEU A 1041 -14.45 -34.56 -40.31
CA LEU A 1041 -13.28 -35.46 -40.24
C LEU A 1041 -13.57 -36.85 -39.64
N LYS A 1042 -14.82 -37.17 -39.28
CA LYS A 1042 -15.21 -38.53 -38.85
C LYS A 1042 -15.48 -39.51 -40.00
N GLN A 1043 -15.18 -39.14 -41.25
CA GLN A 1043 -15.20 -40.06 -42.39
C GLN A 1043 -13.79 -40.30 -42.94
N LYS A 1044 -13.36 -41.57 -42.85
CA LYS A 1044 -12.14 -42.19 -43.43
C LYS A 1044 -10.83 -41.92 -42.68
N ALA A 1045 -9.97 -42.95 -42.67
CA ALA A 1045 -8.74 -43.02 -41.89
C ALA A 1045 -7.69 -43.92 -42.59
N GLY A 1046 -6.41 -43.69 -42.27
CA GLY A 1046 -5.26 -44.38 -42.87
C GLY A 1046 -4.50 -43.47 -43.87
N ALA A 1047 -3.22 -43.11 -43.81
CA ALA A 1047 -2.06 -43.27 -42.89
C ALA A 1047 -0.81 -43.69 -43.70
N VAL A 1048 0.12 -42.76 -43.93
CA VAL A 1048 1.48 -43.00 -44.47
C VAL A 1048 2.47 -42.07 -43.72
N CYS A 1049 3.76 -42.44 -43.71
CA CYS A 1049 4.79 -41.95 -42.80
C CYS A 1049 5.48 -40.61 -43.16
N LEU A 1050 6.36 -40.19 -42.24
CA LEU A 1050 7.40 -39.14 -42.32
C LEU A 1050 7.98 -38.86 -43.72
N VAL A 1051 8.28 -37.58 -44.00
CA VAL A 1051 9.64 -37.06 -44.27
C VAL A 1051 9.81 -35.67 -43.60
N VAL A 1052 11.05 -35.31 -43.27
CA VAL A 1052 11.51 -34.09 -42.56
C VAL A 1052 11.68 -32.88 -43.50
N SER A 1053 11.61 -31.66 -42.93
CA SER A 1053 12.37 -30.44 -43.32
C SER A 1053 11.61 -29.22 -43.89
N MET A 1054 11.83 -28.08 -43.21
CA MET A 1054 11.92 -26.68 -43.69
C MET A 1054 11.09 -26.18 -44.89
N GLY A 1055 10.06 -25.38 -44.57
CA GLY A 1055 9.89 -24.00 -45.09
C GLY A 1055 9.51 -23.73 -46.57
N GLY A 1056 8.35 -23.09 -46.79
CA GLY A 1056 8.13 -22.19 -47.93
C GLY A 1056 6.92 -22.44 -48.86
N LYS A 1057 5.92 -21.55 -48.76
CA LYS A 1057 4.96 -21.05 -49.79
C LYS A 1057 4.55 -21.90 -51.03
N ARG A 1058 3.20 -21.98 -51.24
CA ARG A 1058 2.38 -21.83 -52.50
C ARG A 1058 1.55 -23.04 -53.06
N HIS A 1059 0.27 -22.72 -53.35
CA HIS A 1059 -0.66 -23.15 -54.43
C HIS A 1059 -1.14 -24.63 -54.62
N SER A 1060 -2.28 -24.96 -53.99
CA SER A 1060 -3.63 -25.29 -54.56
C SER A 1060 -3.90 -26.36 -55.68
N VAL A 1061 -5.01 -27.12 -55.48
CA VAL A 1061 -6.03 -27.71 -56.42
C VAL A 1061 -6.23 -29.27 -56.43
N ASP A 1062 -7.40 -29.68 -55.89
CA ASP A 1062 -8.39 -30.76 -56.18
C ASP A 1062 -8.13 -32.29 -56.39
N ALA A 1063 -9.03 -33.11 -55.77
CA ALA A 1063 -9.87 -34.21 -56.36
C ALA A 1063 -9.80 -35.70 -55.85
N VAL A 1064 -10.84 -36.12 -55.08
CA VAL A 1064 -11.56 -37.45 -55.09
C VAL A 1064 -10.90 -38.70 -54.40
N ASP A 1065 -11.65 -39.81 -54.23
CA ASP A 1065 -11.76 -40.68 -53.02
C ASP A 1065 -12.21 -42.16 -53.31
N VAL A 1066 -12.09 -43.12 -52.34
CA VAL A 1066 -13.04 -44.27 -51.98
C VAL A 1066 -12.44 -45.60 -51.37
N HIS A 1067 -12.63 -45.82 -50.05
CA HIS A 1067 -12.98 -47.05 -49.24
C HIS A 1067 -12.21 -48.44 -49.10
N SER A 1068 -11.48 -48.61 -47.96
CA SER A 1068 -11.64 -49.59 -46.81
C SER A 1068 -11.59 -51.16 -46.86
N ARG A 1069 -10.83 -51.83 -45.94
CA ARG A 1069 -11.30 -52.75 -44.81
C ARG A 1069 -10.24 -53.69 -44.07
N VAL A 1070 -10.05 -53.48 -42.74
CA VAL A 1070 -9.95 -54.39 -41.51
C VAL A 1070 -9.00 -55.65 -41.36
N PHE A 1071 -8.52 -55.86 -40.09
CA PHE A 1071 -7.87 -57.01 -39.36
C PHE A 1071 -6.31 -56.91 -39.11
N VAL A 1072 -5.62 -57.29 -37.99
CA VAL A 1072 -5.77 -58.11 -36.72
C VAL A 1072 -5.09 -59.52 -36.82
N ILE A 1073 -4.29 -60.12 -35.88
CA ILE A 1073 -4.47 -60.52 -34.43
C ILE A 1073 -3.13 -60.68 -33.59
N GLU A 1074 -3.23 -61.15 -32.31
CA GLU A 1074 -2.23 -61.85 -31.41
C GLU A 1074 -1.09 -61.06 -30.70
N GLY A 1075 -0.38 -61.55 -29.64
CA GLY A 1075 -0.27 -62.90 -28.99
C GLY A 1075 0.21 -62.93 -27.49
N GLU A 1076 0.91 -63.98 -27.01
CA GLU A 1076 1.02 -64.38 -25.56
C GLU A 1076 2.40 -64.35 -24.79
N ALA A 1077 2.31 -64.02 -23.48
CA ALA A 1077 2.90 -64.63 -22.24
C ALA A 1077 4.43 -64.85 -21.93
N ARG A 1078 4.90 -64.34 -20.76
CA ARG A 1078 5.19 -65.11 -19.49
C ARG A 1078 5.87 -64.34 -18.31
N HIS A 1079 5.30 -64.54 -17.11
CA HIS A 1079 5.92 -64.66 -15.75
C HIS A 1079 6.46 -63.47 -14.88
N ARG A 1080 5.94 -63.48 -13.61
CA ARG A 1080 6.58 -63.15 -12.30
C ARG A 1080 6.92 -61.68 -11.94
N ASN A 1081 5.96 -60.97 -11.33
CA ASN A 1081 5.87 -60.83 -9.85
C ASN A 1081 4.75 -59.84 -9.48
N CYS A 1082 3.87 -60.22 -8.56
CA CYS A 1082 2.81 -59.35 -8.01
C CYS A 1082 2.88 -59.36 -6.49
N PHE A 1083 2.61 -58.22 -5.86
CA PHE A 1083 2.27 -58.14 -4.45
C PHE A 1083 1.09 -57.17 -4.28
N TYR A 1084 -0.02 -57.69 -3.75
CA TYR A 1084 -1.05 -56.91 -3.09
C TYR A 1084 -0.53 -56.49 -1.71
N LEU A 1085 -1.07 -55.40 -1.15
CA LEU A 1085 -0.97 -55.10 0.28
C LEU A 1085 -2.34 -55.25 0.92
N ASP A 1086 -2.35 -55.98 2.04
CA ASP A 1086 -3.51 -56.25 2.89
C ASP A 1086 -3.69 -55.09 3.89
N PRO A 1087 -4.91 -54.55 4.09
CA PRO A 1087 -5.14 -53.42 5.00
C PRO A 1087 -5.12 -53.78 6.49
N THR A 1088 -4.75 -55.00 6.90
CA THR A 1088 -4.89 -55.48 8.30
C THR A 1088 -3.59 -55.78 9.06
N ALA A 1089 -2.40 -55.44 8.53
CA ALA A 1089 -1.12 -55.75 9.17
C ALA A 1089 -0.49 -54.59 9.96
N GLU A 1090 -0.34 -54.72 11.29
CA GLU A 1090 0.61 -53.90 12.07
C GLU A 1090 2.05 -54.16 11.58
N VAL A 1091 2.79 -53.11 11.23
CA VAL A 1091 4.24 -53.18 11.01
C VAL A 1091 4.96 -52.29 12.01
N ARG A 1092 5.86 -52.89 12.80
CA ARG A 1092 6.72 -52.19 13.77
C ARG A 1092 8.14 -52.05 13.20
N ASP A 1093 8.75 -50.88 13.43
CA ASP A 1093 10.10 -50.46 13.01
C ASP A 1093 10.30 -50.17 11.49
N PRO A 1094 10.50 -48.90 11.08
CA PRO A 1094 10.66 -48.50 9.67
C PRO A 1094 12.12 -48.41 9.17
N ASN A 1095 13.14 -48.63 10.01
CA ASN A 1095 14.51 -48.17 9.72
C ASN A 1095 15.22 -48.78 8.47
N PRO A 1096 15.07 -50.08 8.12
CA PRO A 1096 15.87 -50.70 7.04
C PRO A 1096 15.63 -50.20 5.60
N LEU A 1097 14.50 -49.52 5.33
CA LEU A 1097 14.12 -49.13 3.98
C LEU A 1097 14.89 -47.89 3.49
N LEU A 1098 15.12 -46.94 4.39
CA LEU A 1098 15.63 -45.60 4.07
C LEU A 1098 17.09 -45.63 3.54
N MET A 1099 17.95 -46.48 4.12
CA MET A 1099 19.35 -46.64 3.69
C MET A 1099 19.47 -47.14 2.24
N LYS A 1100 18.59 -48.04 1.79
CA LYS A 1100 18.60 -48.57 0.42
C LYS A 1100 18.22 -47.50 -0.62
N ILE A 1101 17.45 -46.49 -0.22
CA ILE A 1101 17.08 -45.35 -1.07
C ILE A 1101 18.26 -44.37 -1.16
N LYS A 1102 18.81 -43.91 -0.02
CA LYS A 1102 19.98 -43.00 0.01
C LYS A 1102 21.15 -43.54 -0.82
N SER A 1103 21.43 -44.85 -0.74
CA SER A 1103 22.49 -45.52 -1.51
C SER A 1103 22.30 -45.48 -3.04
N LYS A 1104 21.04 -45.57 -3.53
CA LYS A 1104 20.74 -45.55 -4.97
C LYS A 1104 20.74 -44.14 -5.57
N VAL A 1105 20.22 -43.15 -4.84
CA VAL A 1105 20.21 -41.75 -5.31
C VAL A 1105 21.63 -41.25 -5.53
N ALA A 1106 22.51 -41.43 -4.55
CA ALA A 1106 23.91 -40.97 -4.63
C ALA A 1106 24.64 -41.47 -5.89
N LYS A 1107 24.51 -42.76 -6.24
CA LYS A 1107 25.17 -43.34 -7.43
C LYS A 1107 24.68 -42.75 -8.76
N ASN A 1108 23.41 -42.39 -8.88
CA ASN A 1108 22.89 -41.77 -10.11
C ASN A 1108 23.35 -40.31 -10.23
N THR A 1109 23.38 -39.55 -9.13
CA THR A 1109 23.81 -38.15 -9.13
C THR A 1109 25.29 -37.99 -9.52
N THR A 1110 26.18 -38.91 -9.10
CA THR A 1110 27.59 -38.89 -9.52
C THR A 1110 27.74 -39.01 -11.04
N LEU A 1111 26.91 -39.84 -11.69
CA LEU A 1111 26.93 -40.04 -13.14
C LEU A 1111 26.46 -38.80 -13.92
N LEU A 1112 25.58 -37.98 -13.32
CA LEU A 1112 25.07 -36.73 -13.88
C LEU A 1112 26.08 -35.58 -13.76
N CYS A 1113 26.58 -35.27 -12.55
CA CYS A 1113 27.60 -34.23 -12.39
C CYS A 1113 28.90 -34.57 -13.15
N GLY A 1114 29.23 -35.86 -13.35
CA GLY A 1114 30.36 -36.29 -14.17
C GLY A 1114 30.27 -35.91 -15.65
N ASN A 1115 29.06 -35.92 -16.25
CA ASN A 1115 28.87 -35.48 -17.64
C ASN A 1115 28.87 -33.95 -17.78
N ALA A 1116 28.51 -33.21 -16.74
CA ALA A 1116 28.56 -31.74 -16.74
C ALA A 1116 30.01 -31.19 -16.76
N TYR A 1117 30.97 -31.94 -16.20
CA TYR A 1117 32.38 -31.59 -16.10
C TYR A 1117 33.07 -31.25 -17.44
N LEU A 1118 32.52 -31.74 -18.57
CA LEU A 1118 33.07 -31.54 -19.91
C LEU A 1118 32.48 -30.34 -20.69
N ARG A 1119 31.51 -29.59 -20.13
CA ARG A 1119 30.76 -28.58 -20.91
C ARG A 1119 30.45 -27.22 -20.24
N ALA A 1120 30.67 -27.04 -18.94
CA ALA A 1120 30.36 -25.76 -18.27
C ALA A 1120 31.43 -25.31 -17.26
N GLY A 1121 31.55 -23.99 -17.10
CA GLY A 1121 32.59 -23.34 -16.28
C GLY A 1121 32.34 -23.36 -14.76
N ARG A 1122 33.22 -22.69 -14.01
CA ARG A 1122 33.36 -22.82 -12.54
C ARG A 1122 32.09 -22.62 -11.71
N GLN A 1123 31.08 -21.87 -12.17
CA GLN A 1123 29.83 -21.67 -11.41
C GLN A 1123 29.02 -22.98 -11.25
N SER A 1124 28.98 -23.85 -12.26
CA SER A 1124 28.22 -25.11 -12.20
C SER A 1124 28.79 -26.11 -11.18
N ILE A 1125 30.08 -26.00 -10.86
CA ILE A 1125 30.75 -26.84 -9.85
C ILE A 1125 30.19 -26.53 -8.46
N ARG A 1126 29.90 -25.26 -8.16
CA ARG A 1126 29.40 -24.85 -6.85
C ARG A 1126 27.99 -25.38 -6.60
N TRP A 1127 27.09 -25.30 -7.59
CA TRP A 1127 25.75 -25.90 -7.50
C TRP A 1127 25.76 -27.43 -7.29
N CYS A 1128 26.57 -28.21 -8.02
CA CYS A 1128 26.69 -29.66 -7.76
C CYS A 1128 27.23 -29.94 -6.33
N LEU A 1129 28.20 -29.16 -5.85
CA LEU A 1129 28.78 -29.34 -4.50
C LEU A 1129 27.82 -28.93 -3.39
N ASP A 1130 27.15 -27.79 -3.50
CA ASP A 1130 26.22 -27.28 -2.48
C ASP A 1130 24.97 -28.19 -2.39
N PHE A 1131 24.47 -28.73 -3.52
CA PHE A 1131 23.40 -29.72 -3.53
C PHE A 1131 23.83 -31.07 -2.92
N ILE A 1132 25.04 -31.57 -3.24
CA ILE A 1132 25.58 -32.78 -2.61
C ILE A 1132 25.81 -32.57 -1.10
N SER A 1133 26.26 -31.38 -0.70
CA SER A 1133 26.41 -30.99 0.70
C SER A 1133 25.06 -31.00 1.41
N TYR A 1134 24.02 -30.36 0.85
CA TYR A 1134 22.65 -30.33 1.39
C TYR A 1134 22.04 -31.73 1.55
N VAL A 1135 22.26 -32.63 0.59
CA VAL A 1135 21.75 -34.02 0.65
C VAL A 1135 22.52 -34.91 1.65
N LEU A 1136 23.72 -34.50 2.08
CA LEU A 1136 24.60 -35.25 2.99
C LEU A 1136 24.77 -34.59 4.38
N SER A 1137 24.39 -33.33 4.54
CA SER A 1137 24.48 -32.60 5.81
C SER A 1137 23.31 -32.98 6.73
N ASP A 1138 23.57 -33.96 7.59
CA ASP A 1138 22.61 -34.52 8.55
C ASP A 1138 22.32 -33.50 9.69
N LYS A 1139 21.49 -32.49 9.40
CA LYS A 1139 21.11 -31.43 10.34
C LYS A 1139 19.61 -31.18 10.39
N ASP A 1140 19.12 -31.04 11.62
CA ASP A 1140 17.90 -30.36 12.04
C ASP A 1140 16.56 -30.93 11.50
N TRP A 1141 16.37 -32.24 11.70
CA TRP A 1141 15.04 -32.90 11.73
C TRP A 1141 14.59 -33.26 13.16
N HIS A 1142 15.05 -32.52 14.17
CA HIS A 1142 14.74 -32.72 15.59
C HIS A 1142 14.33 -31.41 16.28
N ASN A 1143 13.11 -30.94 16.02
CA ASN A 1143 12.36 -30.05 16.93
C ASN A 1143 10.85 -29.99 16.64
N LEU A 1144 10.28 -31.10 16.18
CA LEU A 1144 8.84 -31.40 16.24
C LEU A 1144 8.67 -32.81 16.84
N TYR A 1145 7.53 -33.04 17.48
CA TYR A 1145 7.22 -34.20 18.33
C TYR A 1145 8.00 -34.27 19.67
N ASP A 1146 7.56 -33.49 20.66
CA ASP A 1146 7.48 -34.05 22.03
C ASP A 1146 6.03 -34.44 22.34
N TRP A 1147 5.80 -35.74 22.35
CA TRP A 1147 4.65 -36.39 23.00
C TRP A 1147 5.19 -37.66 23.64
N ARG A 1148 5.26 -37.69 24.98
CA ARG A 1148 5.51 -38.92 25.75
C ARG A 1148 4.25 -39.32 26.54
N PRO A 1149 3.83 -40.60 26.50
CA PRO A 1149 2.53 -41.01 27.00
C PRO A 1149 2.57 -41.49 28.45
N LEU A 1150 1.44 -41.34 29.16
CA LEU A 1150 1.09 -42.16 30.32
C LEU A 1150 -0.09 -43.08 29.96
N ARG A 1151 0.13 -44.39 30.16
CA ARG A 1151 -0.85 -45.45 29.94
C ARG A 1151 -1.77 -45.59 31.16
N ALA A 1152 -3.01 -46.05 30.95
CA ALA A 1152 -3.50 -47.30 31.53
C ALA A 1152 -4.90 -47.70 31.02
N LYS A 1153 -5.03 -48.97 30.61
CA LYS A 1153 -6.15 -49.92 30.82
C LYS A 1153 -7.61 -49.44 30.68
N ASN A 1154 -8.49 -50.16 29.96
CA ASN A 1154 -8.41 -51.51 29.36
C ASN A 1154 -8.79 -51.47 27.88
#